data_AF-A0A3B9G9R2-F1
#
_entry.id   AF-A0A3B9G9R2-F1
#
_cell.length_a   1.000
_cell.length_b   1.000
_cell.length_c   1.000
_cell.angle_alpha   90.00
_cell.angle_beta   90.00
_cell.angle_gamma   90.00
#
_symmetry.space_group_name_H-M   'P 1'
#
loop_
_entity.id
_entity.type
_entity.pdbx_description
1 polymer ?
#
loop_
_entity_poly.entity_id
_entity_poly.type
_entity_poly.pdbx_seq_one_letter_code
_entity_poly.pdbx_strand_id
1 'polypeptide(L)'
;GNGDRVGDAALRTLYSDLLRENNYRTGYFGKWHVMSSRKFDRKAHFDEIEVIGRNPFFKKLPDGTLRHETDLIVDKGINFLKQQPKDKPFALNMWFNACHAEDSDRRPGIGHFPWPQSANELYKDTYIGPPRLADPSIFNNLPDFLQTSITRERFFWRWNTPEKYQTNMRAYYRMVTGIDNAIGRFLKALDDTGLADNTIIVYSADNGYHMANRGLSGKWSHFEESIQVPMIIADPRVPRDKQGKVSALPALNIDLPATFLDWAGLVSPERFDGRSLKPIVDGDEPTNWRSDTFHEHFAVRHRIPAYEGIRTPTHKYVRYVDHDTEFLHDLKKDPDELVNRVSDPKYSEILKKLRERTNQRIKELGGPLDPPTQKFTTSTPPHPLASADLGLNTQKERFVSLFNGKNLNGWTGDKRYWSVKDGALTGITDGSLKKNRFITWNASTIRNFELLLKVKFSDRANSGIQYRSKMLPENGLDVAGGYQCDIMPRENMNGMVYEERGRRILSYTGQKVIVDQKGQPWVIGQIPVKKYPPNVWHEYRVLVRGNHHQHWIEDHKTADFIDLDEDNRALGGVFGFQVHVGPAMQIQFKDIRMKHLPDNLPLRTSEDTKIPPSAYGVRPQGTPKKGWMPPLYQNRK
;
A
#
# COMPACT_ATOMS: atom_id res chain seq x y z
N GLY A 1 23.27 3.55 21.60
CA GLY A 1 23.11 2.26 20.91
C GLY A 1 21.92 1.46 21.43
N ASN A 2 20.69 1.95 21.34
CA ASN A 2 19.54 1.14 21.75
C ASN A 2 18.25 1.42 20.96
N GLY A 3 18.34 1.42 19.62
CA GLY A 3 17.19 1.35 18.72
C GLY A 3 16.16 2.46 18.91
N ASP A 4 15.06 2.35 18.18
CA ASP A 4 13.89 3.24 18.20
C ASP A 4 13.09 3.17 19.53
N ARG A 5 13.74 2.86 20.67
CA ARG A 5 13.08 2.66 21.96
C ARG A 5 13.11 3.94 22.78
N VAL A 6 11.94 4.37 23.24
CA VAL A 6 11.79 5.50 24.14
C VAL A 6 12.31 5.13 25.53
N GLY A 7 13.12 6.02 26.12
CA GLY A 7 13.66 5.83 27.47
C GLY A 7 12.58 5.91 28.56
N ASP A 8 12.77 5.15 29.65
CA ASP A 8 11.78 5.06 30.74
C ASP A 8 11.45 6.42 31.38
N ALA A 9 12.42 7.34 31.43
CA ALA A 9 12.22 8.69 31.96
C ALA A 9 11.20 9.52 31.15
N ALA A 10 11.19 9.37 29.82
CA ALA A 10 10.24 10.07 28.96
C ALA A 10 8.82 9.52 29.10
N LEU A 11 8.69 8.23 29.43
CA LEU A 11 7.41 7.54 29.61
C LEU A 11 6.85 7.57 31.04
N ARG A 12 7.61 8.10 32.01
CA ARG A 12 7.23 8.10 33.43
C ARG A 12 5.91 8.83 33.68
N THR A 13 5.73 9.96 33.01
CA THR A 13 4.54 10.79 33.13
C THR A 13 4.18 11.26 31.72
N LEU A 14 2.96 11.01 31.29
CA LEU A 14 2.39 11.49 30.04
C LEU A 14 1.51 12.71 30.34
N TYR A 15 1.15 13.48 29.30
CA TYR A 15 0.20 14.58 29.49
C TYR A 15 -1.17 14.07 29.97
N SER A 16 -1.55 12.84 29.60
CA SER A 16 -2.79 12.21 30.07
C SER A 16 -2.79 11.95 31.58
N ASP A 17 -1.65 11.62 32.18
CA ASP A 17 -1.55 11.48 33.63
C ASP A 17 -1.84 12.79 34.33
N LEU A 18 -1.21 13.88 33.86
CA LEU A 18 -1.39 15.22 34.42
C LEU A 18 -2.84 15.71 34.30
N LEU A 19 -3.49 15.42 33.17
CA LEU A 19 -4.92 15.72 32.99
C LEU A 19 -5.79 14.91 33.96
N ARG A 20 -5.52 13.60 34.10
CA ARG A 20 -6.30 12.72 34.97
C ARG A 20 -6.15 13.08 36.45
N GLU A 21 -4.94 13.43 36.88
CA GLU A 21 -4.65 13.96 38.23
C GLU A 21 -5.42 15.27 38.50
N ASN A 22 -5.84 15.99 37.45
CA ASN A 22 -6.63 17.21 37.51
C ASN A 22 -8.08 17.00 37.04
N ASN A 23 -8.67 15.86 37.39
CA ASN A 23 -10.08 15.51 37.20
C ASN A 23 -10.54 15.31 35.73
N TYR A 24 -9.66 15.21 34.74
CA TYR A 24 -10.09 14.78 33.39
C TYR A 24 -10.31 13.28 33.33
N ARG A 25 -11.36 12.84 32.64
CA ARG A 25 -11.46 11.45 32.15
C ARG A 25 -10.65 11.28 30.87
N THR A 26 -9.80 10.28 30.82
CA THR A 26 -8.82 10.09 29.74
C THR A 26 -9.07 8.81 28.95
N GLY A 27 -9.14 8.93 27.62
CA GLY A 27 -9.41 7.81 26.71
C GLY A 27 -8.35 7.68 25.61
N TYR A 28 -8.03 6.46 25.22
CA TYR A 28 -7.14 6.15 24.09
C TYR A 28 -7.62 4.96 23.26
N PHE A 29 -7.92 5.19 21.98
CA PHE A 29 -8.33 4.14 21.06
C PHE A 29 -7.51 4.15 19.76
N GLY A 30 -6.95 3.01 19.38
CA GLY A 30 -6.25 2.83 18.10
C GLY A 30 -4.74 2.57 18.20
N LYS A 31 -3.97 3.20 17.31
CA LYS A 31 -2.56 2.92 17.04
C LYS A 31 -1.61 3.50 18.10
N TRP A 32 -1.10 2.65 19.00
CA TRP A 32 -0.07 3.03 19.99
C TRP A 32 1.34 3.25 19.40
N HIS A 33 1.91 2.23 18.75
CA HIS A 33 3.21 2.25 18.05
C HIS A 33 4.45 2.83 18.79
N VAL A 34 4.44 2.96 20.12
CA VAL A 34 5.64 3.30 20.91
C VAL A 34 6.39 2.04 21.32
N MET A 35 7.69 1.97 21.01
CA MET A 35 8.59 0.96 21.55
C MET A 35 9.10 1.41 22.92
N SER A 36 8.72 0.69 23.97
CA SER A 36 9.07 0.98 25.36
C SER A 36 9.82 -0.18 26.00
N SER A 37 10.28 -0.01 27.24
CA SER A 37 10.70 -1.14 28.06
C SER A 37 9.50 -2.06 28.39
N ARG A 38 9.79 -3.30 28.81
CA ARG A 38 8.76 -4.26 29.26
C ARG A 38 8.05 -3.83 30.54
N LYS A 39 8.62 -2.87 31.29
CA LYS A 39 8.07 -2.36 32.55
C LYS A 39 6.98 -1.31 32.34
N PHE A 40 6.94 -0.69 31.16
CA PHE A 40 5.96 0.33 30.84
C PHE A 40 4.57 -0.30 30.63
N ASP A 41 3.65 -0.01 31.54
CA ASP A 41 2.23 -0.38 31.41
C ASP A 41 1.41 0.81 30.91
N ARG A 42 1.11 0.81 29.62
CA ARG A 42 0.26 1.84 29.00
C ARG A 42 -1.12 1.98 29.66
N LYS A 43 -1.66 0.91 30.26
CA LYS A 43 -2.99 0.96 30.91
C LYS A 43 -2.98 1.80 32.17
N ALA A 44 -1.82 2.00 32.78
CA ALA A 44 -1.69 2.86 33.94
C ALA A 44 -1.92 4.35 33.61
N HIS A 45 -1.85 4.75 32.34
CA HIS A 45 -1.81 6.16 31.91
C HIS A 45 -3.12 6.73 31.33
N PHE A 46 -4.18 5.92 31.28
CA PHE A 46 -5.50 6.30 30.77
C PHE A 46 -6.58 5.63 31.62
N ASP A 47 -7.75 6.26 31.77
CA ASP A 47 -8.91 5.61 32.39
C ASP A 47 -9.47 4.50 31.49
N GLU A 48 -9.46 4.74 30.18
CA GLU A 48 -9.85 3.76 29.17
C GLU A 48 -8.82 3.70 28.04
N ILE A 49 -8.37 2.49 27.72
CA ILE A 49 -7.47 2.26 26.59
C ILE A 49 -7.80 0.98 25.85
N GLU A 50 -7.90 1.07 24.52
CA GLU A 50 -7.98 -0.09 23.64
C GLU A 50 -7.07 0.10 22.42
N VAL A 51 -6.04 -0.74 22.32
CA VAL A 51 -5.12 -0.73 21.19
C VAL A 51 -5.73 -1.53 20.04
N ILE A 52 -6.15 -0.83 19.01
CA ILE A 52 -6.68 -1.42 17.78
C ILE A 52 -5.61 -1.25 16.71
N GLY A 53 -4.87 -2.33 16.42
CA GLY A 53 -3.80 -2.33 15.42
C GLY A 53 -4.32 -2.59 14.01
N ARG A 54 -3.60 -2.14 12.98
CA ARG A 54 -3.94 -2.39 11.58
C ARG A 54 -3.73 -3.79 11.03
N ASN A 55 -3.07 -4.71 11.73
CA ASN A 55 -2.77 -6.02 11.17
C ASN A 55 -3.67 -7.08 11.83
N PRO A 56 -4.74 -7.57 11.18
CA PRO A 56 -5.31 -7.12 9.89
C PRO A 56 -6.22 -5.89 10.03
N PHE A 57 -6.45 -5.14 8.95
CA PHE A 57 -7.26 -3.91 8.98
C PHE A 57 -8.74 -4.23 9.23
N PHE A 58 -9.21 -5.31 8.61
CA PHE A 58 -10.54 -5.87 8.85
C PHE A 58 -10.50 -6.83 10.04
N LYS A 59 -11.22 -6.48 11.11
CA LYS A 59 -11.42 -7.33 12.29
C LYS A 59 -12.66 -8.18 12.11
N LYS A 60 -12.54 -9.47 12.41
CA LYS A 60 -13.67 -10.38 12.46
C LYS A 60 -14.39 -10.25 13.80
N LEU A 61 -15.66 -9.89 13.76
CA LEU A 61 -16.52 -9.80 14.94
C LEU A 61 -17.10 -11.18 15.33
N PRO A 62 -17.66 -11.34 16.54
CA PRO A 62 -18.26 -12.60 16.99
C PRO A 62 -19.37 -13.14 16.08
N ASP A 63 -20.14 -12.26 15.44
CA ASP A 63 -21.18 -12.60 14.46
C ASP A 63 -20.61 -13.05 13.09
N GLY A 64 -19.29 -13.03 12.94
CA GLY A 64 -18.58 -13.41 11.73
C GLY A 64 -18.41 -12.30 10.70
N THR A 65 -18.98 -11.11 10.92
CA THR A 65 -18.81 -9.95 10.03
C THR A 65 -17.40 -9.37 10.13
N LEU A 66 -16.99 -8.65 9.08
CA LEU A 66 -15.70 -7.96 9.02
C LEU A 66 -15.92 -6.45 9.14
N ARG A 67 -15.25 -5.83 10.12
CA ARG A 67 -15.29 -4.37 10.34
C ARG A 67 -13.90 -3.78 10.20
N HIS A 68 -13.81 -2.63 9.54
CA HIS A 68 -12.55 -1.92 9.40
C HIS A 68 -12.13 -1.29 10.74
N GLU A 69 -10.83 -1.29 11.05
CA GLU A 69 -10.29 -0.74 12.30
C GLU A 69 -10.68 0.73 12.53
N THR A 70 -10.74 1.54 11.46
CA THR A 70 -11.17 2.94 11.52
C THR A 70 -12.57 3.08 12.13
N ASP A 71 -13.52 2.25 11.70
CA ASP A 71 -14.89 2.31 12.23
C ASP A 71 -14.94 1.84 13.69
N LEU A 72 -14.12 0.85 14.06
CA LEU A 72 -14.05 0.35 15.42
C LEU A 72 -13.45 1.36 16.39
N ILE A 73 -12.43 2.10 15.97
CA ILE A 73 -11.85 3.20 16.77
C ILE A 73 -12.91 4.26 17.05
N VAL A 74 -13.68 4.66 16.04
CA VAL A 74 -14.77 5.63 16.22
C VAL A 74 -15.92 5.07 17.04
N ASP A 75 -16.31 3.80 16.88
CA ASP A 75 -17.32 3.17 17.73
C ASP A 75 -16.92 3.26 19.22
N LYS A 76 -15.64 3.06 19.53
CA LYS A 76 -15.11 3.21 20.91
C LYS A 76 -15.17 4.66 21.38
N GLY A 77 -14.76 5.62 20.55
CA GLY A 77 -14.87 7.05 20.88
C GLY A 77 -16.31 7.50 21.14
N ILE A 78 -17.27 7.06 20.31
CA ILE A 78 -18.69 7.36 20.49
C ILE A 78 -19.22 6.76 21.80
N ASN A 79 -18.84 5.53 22.12
CA ASN A 79 -19.25 4.90 23.38
C ASN A 79 -18.64 5.61 24.60
N PHE A 80 -17.40 6.08 24.50
CA PHE A 80 -16.77 6.89 25.53
C PHE A 80 -17.56 8.17 25.79
N LEU A 81 -17.97 8.91 24.74
CA LEU A 81 -18.80 10.12 24.87
C LEU A 81 -20.16 9.84 25.52
N LYS A 82 -20.84 8.76 25.12
CA LYS A 82 -22.14 8.37 25.70
C LYS A 82 -22.07 8.06 27.20
N GLN A 83 -20.90 7.67 27.68
CA GLN A 83 -20.65 7.36 29.08
C GLN A 83 -19.95 8.51 29.82
N GLN A 84 -19.81 9.69 29.19
CA GLN A 84 -19.13 10.83 29.79
C GLN A 84 -19.88 11.35 31.02
N PRO A 85 -19.26 11.36 32.21
CA PRO A 85 -19.87 11.97 33.39
C PRO A 85 -20.01 13.49 33.21
N LYS A 86 -21.10 14.06 33.74
CA LYS A 86 -21.41 15.50 33.62
C LYS A 86 -20.53 16.40 34.49
N ASP A 87 -19.91 15.84 35.52
CA ASP A 87 -19.16 16.54 36.57
C ASP A 87 -17.65 16.63 36.29
N LYS A 88 -17.18 16.16 35.13
CA LYS A 88 -15.77 16.22 34.77
C LYS A 88 -15.53 16.40 33.27
N PRO A 89 -14.44 17.10 32.87
CA PRO A 89 -14.02 17.19 31.49
C PRO A 89 -13.41 15.86 30.99
N PHE A 90 -13.14 15.77 29.68
CA PHE A 90 -12.46 14.62 29.10
C PHE A 90 -11.35 15.00 28.14
N ALA A 91 -10.41 14.07 27.95
CA ALA A 91 -9.39 14.11 26.91
C ALA A 91 -9.36 12.76 26.19
N LEU A 92 -9.70 12.76 24.91
CA LEU A 92 -9.88 11.54 24.12
C LEU A 92 -8.93 11.49 22.92
N ASN A 93 -8.15 10.41 22.85
CA ASN A 93 -7.23 10.12 21.77
C ASN A 93 -7.84 9.06 20.82
N MET A 94 -8.03 9.41 19.55
CA MET A 94 -8.45 8.46 18.51
C MET A 94 -7.37 8.38 17.42
N TRP A 95 -6.51 7.37 17.51
CA TRP A 95 -5.33 7.23 16.66
C TRP A 95 -5.58 6.23 15.54
N PHE A 96 -6.05 6.72 14.40
CA PHE A 96 -6.30 5.89 13.21
C PHE A 96 -5.01 5.24 12.69
N ASN A 97 -5.11 4.00 12.21
CA ASN A 97 -4.00 3.40 11.46
C ASN A 97 -4.05 3.74 9.97
N ALA A 98 -5.25 3.91 9.42
CA ALA A 98 -5.44 4.45 8.08
C ALA A 98 -4.79 5.85 7.98
N CYS A 99 -4.13 6.23 6.88
CA CYS A 99 -4.06 5.55 5.58
C CYS A 99 -2.76 4.74 5.37
N HIS A 100 -2.20 4.15 6.42
CA HIS A 100 -0.97 3.36 6.29
C HIS A 100 -1.19 2.14 5.38
N ALA A 101 -0.25 1.87 4.46
CA ALA A 101 -0.27 0.68 3.62
C ALA A 101 -0.07 -0.65 4.41
N GLU A 102 -0.61 -1.76 3.91
CA GLU A 102 -0.26 -3.11 4.35
C GLU A 102 0.97 -3.60 3.57
N ASP A 103 2.17 -3.29 4.07
CA ASP A 103 3.42 -3.64 3.37
C ASP A 103 3.62 -5.16 3.19
N SER A 104 2.92 -5.99 3.98
CA SER A 104 2.94 -7.45 3.84
C SER A 104 2.02 -7.97 2.74
N ASP A 105 1.17 -7.12 2.17
CA ASP A 105 0.29 -7.43 1.05
C ASP A 105 0.50 -6.43 -0.09
N ARG A 106 1.24 -6.86 -1.11
CA ARG A 106 1.65 -6.01 -2.24
C ARG A 106 0.68 -6.13 -3.42
N ARG A 107 -0.51 -6.70 -3.21
CA ARG A 107 -1.59 -6.72 -4.21
C ARG A 107 -2.21 -5.33 -4.31
N PRO A 108 -2.23 -4.69 -5.50
CA PRO A 108 -2.75 -3.34 -5.64
C PRO A 108 -4.23 -3.21 -5.23
N GLY A 109 -4.61 -2.04 -4.75
CA GLY A 109 -5.97 -1.76 -4.30
C GLY A 109 -6.20 -2.21 -2.87
N ILE A 110 -7.28 -2.96 -2.62
CA ILE A 110 -7.75 -3.32 -1.27
C ILE A 110 -6.73 -4.13 -0.46
N GLY A 111 -5.86 -4.88 -1.12
CA GLY A 111 -4.81 -5.66 -0.44
C GLY A 111 -3.79 -4.73 0.20
N HIS A 112 -3.28 -3.76 -0.57
CA HIS A 112 -2.24 -2.85 -0.11
C HIS A 112 -2.76 -1.64 0.68
N PHE A 113 -3.93 -1.12 0.31
CA PHE A 113 -4.61 0.00 0.97
C PHE A 113 -6.04 -0.42 1.33
N PRO A 114 -6.25 -1.12 2.45
CA PRO A 114 -7.58 -1.58 2.85
C PRO A 114 -8.43 -0.39 3.30
N TRP A 115 -9.53 -0.10 2.59
CA TRP A 115 -10.42 1.03 2.93
C TRP A 115 -11.70 0.56 3.63
N PRO A 116 -12.35 1.39 4.46
CA PRO A 116 -13.66 1.08 5.04
C PRO A 116 -14.73 0.85 3.96
N GLN A 117 -15.61 -0.13 4.14
CA GLN A 117 -16.56 -0.53 3.09
C GLN A 117 -17.50 0.60 2.64
N SER A 118 -17.72 1.63 3.49
CA SER A 118 -18.45 2.85 3.14
C SER A 118 -17.89 3.61 1.94
N ALA A 119 -16.62 3.37 1.57
CA ALA A 119 -15.93 4.05 0.48
C ALA A 119 -15.77 3.21 -0.82
N ASN A 120 -16.38 2.01 -0.91
CA ASN A 120 -16.16 1.05 -2.00
C ASN A 120 -16.30 1.64 -3.42
N GLU A 121 -17.34 2.43 -3.66
CA GLU A 121 -17.67 2.94 -5.00
C GLU A 121 -16.94 4.24 -5.35
N LEU A 122 -16.34 4.91 -4.37
CA LEU A 122 -15.73 6.22 -4.58
C LEU A 122 -14.53 6.13 -5.51
N TYR A 123 -14.34 7.15 -6.34
CA TYR A 123 -13.20 7.31 -7.25
C TYR A 123 -13.02 6.22 -8.30
N LYS A 124 -13.93 5.24 -8.44
CA LYS A 124 -13.72 4.08 -9.33
C LYS A 124 -13.43 4.47 -10.78
N ASP A 125 -14.06 5.53 -11.28
CA ASP A 125 -13.89 6.04 -12.64
C ASP A 125 -13.08 7.36 -12.68
N THR A 126 -12.48 7.75 -11.55
CA THR A 126 -11.71 8.99 -11.45
C THR A 126 -10.26 8.73 -11.85
N TYR A 127 -9.78 9.49 -12.83
CA TYR A 127 -8.37 9.57 -13.16
C TYR A 127 -7.62 10.41 -12.13
N ILE A 128 -6.55 9.86 -11.55
CA ILE A 128 -5.67 10.56 -10.61
C ILE A 128 -4.46 11.07 -11.39
N GLY A 129 -4.29 12.40 -11.46
CA GLY A 129 -3.11 12.99 -12.09
C GLY A 129 -1.80 12.51 -11.45
N PRO A 130 -0.69 12.43 -12.21
CA PRO A 130 0.61 12.09 -11.64
C PRO A 130 0.99 13.10 -10.55
N PRO A 131 1.84 12.71 -9.58
CA PRO A 131 2.25 13.63 -8.53
C PRO A 131 3.11 14.75 -9.14
N ARG A 132 3.09 15.91 -8.48
CA ARG A 132 3.71 17.15 -8.99
C ARG A 132 5.20 16.98 -9.31
N LEU A 133 5.93 16.15 -8.55
CA LEU A 133 7.36 15.88 -8.74
C LEU A 133 7.63 14.49 -9.33
N ALA A 134 6.82 14.05 -10.30
CA ALA A 134 6.94 12.72 -10.92
C ALA A 134 8.07 12.58 -11.94
N ASP A 135 8.68 13.69 -12.39
CA ASP A 135 9.65 13.66 -13.49
C ASP A 135 10.85 12.74 -13.16
N PRO A 136 11.21 11.77 -14.01
CA PRO A 136 12.32 10.87 -13.77
C PRO A 136 13.67 11.56 -13.53
N SER A 137 13.89 12.74 -14.11
CA SER A 137 15.12 13.53 -13.88
C SER A 137 15.26 13.95 -12.42
N ILE A 138 14.16 14.22 -11.72
CA ILE A 138 14.16 14.55 -10.29
C ILE A 138 14.67 13.36 -9.48
N PHE A 139 14.19 12.15 -9.78
CA PHE A 139 14.69 10.92 -9.14
C PHE A 139 16.17 10.68 -9.44
N ASN A 140 16.57 10.81 -10.72
CA ASN A 140 17.94 10.56 -11.16
C ASN A 140 18.95 11.56 -10.57
N ASN A 141 18.50 12.74 -10.15
CA ASN A 141 19.32 13.76 -9.48
C ASN A 141 19.44 13.55 -7.95
N LEU A 142 18.72 12.58 -7.36
CA LEU A 142 18.88 12.25 -5.94
C LEU A 142 20.22 11.55 -5.70
N PRO A 143 20.83 11.66 -4.50
CA PRO A 143 21.97 10.82 -4.13
C PRO A 143 21.64 9.32 -4.18
N ASP A 144 22.65 8.51 -4.48
CA ASP A 144 22.55 7.05 -4.60
C ASP A 144 21.89 6.38 -3.39
N PHE A 145 22.17 6.86 -2.17
CA PHE A 145 21.60 6.29 -0.94
C PHE A 145 20.08 6.46 -0.86
N LEU A 146 19.50 7.50 -1.49
CA LEU A 146 18.05 7.65 -1.59
C LEU A 146 17.50 6.77 -2.71
N GLN A 147 18.19 6.74 -3.86
CA GLN A 147 17.81 5.93 -5.02
C GLN A 147 17.83 4.41 -4.75
N THR A 148 18.54 3.98 -3.71
CA THR A 148 18.69 2.55 -3.36
C THR A 148 18.05 2.17 -2.02
N SER A 149 17.41 3.12 -1.33
CA SER A 149 16.75 2.90 -0.03
C SER A 149 15.45 2.09 -0.14
N ILE A 150 14.92 1.67 1.02
CA ILE A 150 13.60 1.03 1.09
C ILE A 150 12.47 1.93 0.58
N THR A 151 12.63 3.25 0.57
CA THR A 151 11.61 4.16 0.03
C THR A 151 11.45 3.98 -1.48
N ARG A 152 12.55 3.72 -2.19
CA ARG A 152 12.53 3.33 -3.61
C ARG A 152 12.02 1.91 -3.81
N GLU A 153 12.38 0.96 -2.96
CA GLU A 153 11.82 -0.41 -3.04
C GLU A 153 10.28 -0.38 -2.94
N ARG A 154 9.75 0.39 -1.97
CA ARG A 154 8.32 0.62 -1.81
C ARG A 154 7.67 1.37 -2.97
N PHE A 155 8.41 2.15 -3.76
CA PHE A 155 7.87 2.75 -4.97
C PHE A 155 7.45 1.65 -5.97
N PHE A 156 8.23 0.57 -6.10
CA PHE A 156 7.87 -0.56 -6.96
C PHE A 156 6.72 -1.41 -6.42
N TRP A 157 6.51 -1.43 -5.11
CA TRP A 157 5.34 -2.08 -4.54
C TRP A 157 4.06 -1.31 -4.83
N ARG A 158 4.15 0.01 -5.03
CA ARG A 158 2.97 0.89 -4.99
C ARG A 158 2.67 1.64 -6.28
N TRP A 159 3.67 2.10 -7.02
CA TRP A 159 3.49 3.22 -7.96
C TRP A 159 4.10 3.01 -9.35
N ASN A 160 4.96 2.02 -9.55
CA ASN A 160 5.86 1.95 -10.71
C ASN A 160 5.21 1.76 -12.10
N THR A 161 3.91 1.56 -12.19
CA THR A 161 3.19 1.53 -13.47
C THR A 161 1.98 2.45 -13.38
N PRO A 162 1.52 3.05 -14.49
CA PRO A 162 0.33 3.89 -14.50
C PRO A 162 -0.88 3.20 -13.86
N GLU A 163 -1.15 1.94 -14.18
CA GLU A 163 -2.30 1.18 -13.67
C GLU A 163 -2.18 0.93 -12.16
N LYS A 164 -0.96 0.61 -11.69
CA LYS A 164 -0.69 0.40 -10.27
C LYS A 164 -0.87 1.70 -9.50
N TYR A 165 -0.36 2.81 -10.02
CA TYR A 165 -0.54 4.15 -9.45
C TYR A 165 -2.04 4.51 -9.34
N GLN A 166 -2.79 4.40 -10.44
CA GLN A 166 -4.24 4.68 -10.44
C GLN A 166 -4.99 3.81 -9.42
N THR A 167 -4.69 2.51 -9.37
CA THR A 167 -5.38 1.57 -8.48
C THR A 167 -5.10 1.88 -7.01
N ASN A 168 -3.83 2.12 -6.67
CA ASN A 168 -3.43 2.36 -5.29
C ASN A 168 -3.78 3.77 -4.80
N MET A 169 -3.73 4.79 -5.66
CA MET A 169 -4.13 6.16 -5.29
C MET A 169 -5.65 6.26 -5.05
N ARG A 170 -6.47 5.63 -5.91
CA ARG A 170 -7.91 5.53 -5.64
C ARG A 170 -8.19 4.82 -4.31
N ALA A 171 -7.46 3.73 -4.02
CA ALA A 171 -7.59 3.01 -2.76
C ALA A 171 -7.14 3.86 -1.55
N TYR A 172 -6.02 4.58 -1.66
CA TYR A 172 -5.56 5.52 -0.63
C TYR A 172 -6.60 6.61 -0.35
N TYR A 173 -7.18 7.23 -1.39
CA TYR A 173 -8.24 8.23 -1.22
C TYR A 173 -9.51 7.65 -0.59
N ARG A 174 -9.88 6.40 -0.89
CA ARG A 174 -10.98 5.72 -0.17
C ARG A 174 -10.68 5.55 1.31
N MET A 175 -9.42 5.28 1.70
CA MET A 175 -9.04 5.25 3.11
C MET A 175 -9.19 6.63 3.75
N VAL A 176 -8.78 7.70 3.06
CA VAL A 176 -8.92 9.08 3.54
C VAL A 176 -10.40 9.44 3.74
N THR A 177 -11.26 9.20 2.75
CA THR A 177 -12.70 9.43 2.89
C THR A 177 -13.32 8.54 3.97
N GLY A 178 -12.80 7.33 4.15
CA GLY A 178 -13.21 6.45 5.24
C GLY A 178 -12.96 7.05 6.62
N ILE A 179 -11.81 7.68 6.83
CA ILE A 179 -11.51 8.44 8.05
C ILE A 179 -12.43 9.64 8.19
N ASP A 180 -12.63 10.41 7.12
CA ASP A 180 -13.49 11.60 7.11
C ASP A 180 -14.95 11.26 7.52
N ASN A 181 -15.52 10.22 6.92
CA ASN A 181 -16.84 9.69 7.29
C ASN A 181 -16.89 9.25 8.77
N ALA A 182 -15.82 8.63 9.27
CA ALA A 182 -15.73 8.19 10.65
C ALA A 182 -15.63 9.39 11.62
N ILE A 183 -14.87 10.43 11.27
CA ILE A 183 -14.84 11.71 12.00
C ILE A 183 -16.24 12.32 12.02
N GLY A 184 -16.93 12.40 10.88
CA GLY A 184 -18.29 12.94 10.80
C GLY A 184 -19.28 12.23 11.74
N ARG A 185 -19.19 10.90 11.86
CA ARG A 185 -19.96 10.12 12.85
C ARG A 185 -19.63 10.49 14.29
N PHE A 186 -18.35 10.69 14.60
CA PHE A 186 -17.92 11.10 15.94
C PHE A 186 -18.41 12.51 16.28
N LEU A 187 -18.25 13.47 15.36
CA LEU A 187 -18.73 14.84 15.53
C LEU A 187 -20.25 14.90 15.73
N LYS A 188 -21.01 14.08 14.99
CA LYS A 188 -22.45 13.97 15.21
C LYS A 188 -22.76 13.46 16.64
N ALA A 189 -22.07 12.44 17.12
CA ALA A 189 -22.28 11.94 18.48
C ALA A 189 -21.89 12.95 19.57
N LEU A 190 -20.88 13.77 19.30
CA LEU A 190 -20.48 14.87 20.17
C LEU A 190 -21.55 15.96 20.26
N ASP A 191 -22.21 16.29 19.14
CA ASP A 191 -23.35 17.20 19.09
C ASP A 191 -24.59 16.61 19.79
N ASP A 192 -24.93 15.36 19.48
CA ASP A 192 -26.07 14.63 20.08
C ASP A 192 -25.96 14.51 21.62
N THR A 193 -24.73 14.54 22.17
CA THR A 193 -24.49 14.49 23.62
C THR A 193 -24.46 15.88 24.27
N GLY A 194 -24.58 16.96 23.50
CA GLY A 194 -24.50 18.34 23.99
C GLY A 194 -23.10 18.76 24.43
N LEU A 195 -22.06 18.05 23.97
CA LEU A 195 -20.67 18.30 24.37
C LEU A 195 -19.90 19.16 23.35
N ALA A 196 -20.45 19.38 22.16
CA ALA A 196 -19.78 20.03 21.05
C ALA A 196 -19.27 21.45 21.39
N ASP A 197 -20.11 22.30 21.98
CA ASP A 197 -19.78 23.72 22.25
C ASP A 197 -18.62 23.93 23.24
N ASN A 198 -18.26 22.90 24.00
CA ASN A 198 -17.16 22.95 24.97
C ASN A 198 -16.05 21.92 24.68
N THR A 199 -15.96 21.43 23.44
CA THR A 199 -14.93 20.45 23.05
C THR A 199 -14.03 21.04 21.97
N ILE A 200 -12.73 21.09 22.27
CA ILE A 200 -11.70 21.42 21.28
C ILE A 200 -11.36 20.17 20.49
N ILE A 201 -11.35 20.27 19.16
CA ILE A 201 -11.01 19.16 18.26
C ILE A 201 -9.68 19.45 17.58
N VAL A 202 -8.76 18.48 17.66
CA VAL A 202 -7.48 18.53 16.96
C VAL A 202 -7.38 17.37 15.97
N TYR A 203 -7.12 17.68 14.71
CA TYR A 203 -6.83 16.71 13.66
C TYR A 203 -5.40 16.92 13.11
N SER A 204 -4.61 15.85 13.09
CA SER A 204 -3.26 15.86 12.52
C SER A 204 -2.85 14.47 12.02
N ALA A 205 -1.62 14.36 11.53
CA ALA A 205 -0.99 13.12 11.07
C ALA A 205 0.36 12.91 11.78
N ASP A 206 0.84 11.66 11.80
CA ASP A 206 2.11 11.30 12.45
C ASP A 206 3.35 11.75 11.67
N ASN A 207 3.24 11.80 10.34
CA ASN A 207 4.27 12.24 9.40
C ASN A 207 3.66 12.57 8.03
N GLY A 208 4.44 13.21 7.16
CA GLY A 208 4.09 13.38 5.74
C GLY A 208 4.14 12.06 4.95
N TYR A 209 3.93 12.14 3.63
CA TYR A 209 3.93 10.98 2.75
C TYR A 209 4.30 11.28 1.27
N HIS A 210 5.25 10.51 0.75
CA HIS A 210 5.59 10.44 -0.68
C HIS A 210 4.58 9.57 -1.44
N MET A 211 3.79 10.22 -2.28
CA MET A 211 2.83 9.60 -3.21
C MET A 211 3.42 9.49 -4.61
N ALA A 212 4.60 8.88 -4.74
CA ALA A 212 5.43 8.83 -5.95
C ALA A 212 6.16 10.12 -6.35
N ASN A 213 6.07 11.19 -5.55
CA ASN A 213 6.98 12.34 -5.68
C ASN A 213 8.44 11.86 -5.66
N ARG A 214 9.25 12.40 -6.57
CA ARG A 214 10.69 12.13 -6.68
C ARG A 214 11.03 10.67 -6.91
N GLY A 215 10.09 9.86 -7.40
CA GLY A 215 10.27 8.41 -7.56
C GLY A 215 10.37 7.63 -6.23
N LEU A 216 9.92 8.22 -5.11
CA LEU A 216 9.98 7.65 -3.77
C LEU A 216 8.59 7.26 -3.23
N SER A 217 8.57 6.54 -2.11
CA SER A 217 7.35 6.06 -1.46
C SER A 217 7.51 5.99 0.05
N GLY A 218 6.47 6.38 0.79
CA GLY A 218 6.52 6.39 2.25
C GLY A 218 6.98 7.73 2.81
N LYS A 219 7.95 7.75 3.70
CA LYS A 219 8.44 8.95 4.41
C LYS A 219 9.91 8.74 4.74
N TRP A 220 10.42 9.46 5.74
CA TRP A 220 11.80 9.38 6.26
C TRP A 220 12.86 10.11 5.43
N SER A 221 12.45 10.98 4.52
CA SER A 221 13.36 11.95 3.89
C SER A 221 13.18 13.32 4.51
N HIS A 222 14.15 14.20 4.31
CA HIS A 222 14.06 15.59 4.78
C HIS A 222 13.11 16.49 3.97
N PHE A 223 12.67 16.05 2.79
CA PHE A 223 11.79 16.84 1.91
C PHE A 223 10.44 17.17 2.57
N GLU A 224 9.84 18.32 2.21
CA GLU A 224 8.58 18.83 2.78
C GLU A 224 7.47 17.77 2.72
N GLU A 225 7.38 16.98 1.63
CA GLU A 225 6.36 15.93 1.51
C GLU A 225 6.42 14.89 2.63
N SER A 226 7.57 14.67 3.26
CA SER A 226 7.76 13.69 4.32
C SER A 226 7.64 14.29 5.74
N ILE A 227 7.90 15.59 5.91
CA ILE A 227 7.92 16.24 7.24
C ILE A 227 6.67 17.08 7.51
N GLN A 228 6.01 17.60 6.48
CA GLN A 228 4.83 18.44 6.64
C GLN A 228 3.57 17.60 6.83
N VAL A 229 2.75 17.97 7.82
CA VAL A 229 1.50 17.29 8.18
C VAL A 229 0.35 18.30 8.28
N PRO A 230 -0.91 17.87 8.08
CA PRO A 230 -2.06 18.69 8.49
C PRO A 230 -2.02 18.96 10.00
N MET A 231 -2.38 20.17 10.41
CA MET A 231 -2.63 20.52 11.81
C MET A 231 -3.87 21.42 11.82
N ILE A 232 -5.02 20.84 12.14
CA ILE A 232 -6.31 21.54 12.18
C ILE A 232 -6.79 21.54 13.62
N ILE A 233 -7.02 22.72 14.17
CA ILE A 233 -7.55 22.91 15.53
C ILE A 233 -8.86 23.68 15.41
N ALA A 234 -9.94 23.10 15.91
CA ALA A 234 -11.24 23.73 16.02
C ALA A 234 -11.58 23.92 17.49
N ASP A 235 -11.51 25.17 17.97
CA ASP A 235 -11.99 25.56 19.29
C ASP A 235 -13.30 26.36 19.14
N PRO A 236 -14.46 25.79 19.50
CA PRO A 236 -15.76 26.46 19.34
C PRO A 236 -15.89 27.70 20.23
N ARG A 237 -15.02 27.87 21.23
CA ARG A 237 -15.05 28.97 22.20
C ARG A 237 -14.31 30.21 21.69
N VAL A 238 -13.49 30.07 20.65
CA VAL A 238 -12.82 31.20 19.98
C VAL A 238 -13.90 32.05 19.26
N PRO A 239 -13.87 33.39 19.35
CA PRO A 239 -14.82 34.26 18.64
C PRO A 239 -14.92 33.96 17.14
N ARG A 240 -16.13 34.00 16.57
CA ARG A 240 -16.40 33.61 15.17
C ARG A 240 -15.57 34.37 14.13
N ASP A 241 -15.27 35.65 14.36
CA ASP A 241 -14.43 36.49 13.50
C ASP A 241 -12.96 36.07 13.48
N LYS A 242 -12.53 35.29 14.49
CA LYS A 242 -11.21 34.68 14.63
C LYS A 242 -11.16 33.21 14.21
N GLN A 243 -12.29 32.58 13.88
CA GLN A 243 -12.34 31.21 13.35
C GLN A 243 -12.02 31.16 11.85
N GLY A 244 -11.69 29.97 11.33
CA GLY A 244 -11.43 29.76 9.89
C GLY A 244 -10.14 30.41 9.37
N LYS A 245 -9.18 30.71 10.27
CA LYS A 245 -7.89 31.32 9.91
C LYS A 245 -6.84 30.28 9.54
N VAL A 246 -5.86 30.70 8.74
CA VAL A 246 -4.67 29.93 8.41
C VAL A 246 -3.46 30.67 8.97
N SER A 247 -2.64 29.98 9.77
CA SER A 247 -1.38 30.52 10.28
C SER A 247 -0.18 29.92 9.54
N ALA A 248 0.78 30.77 9.18
CA ALA A 248 2.07 30.36 8.62
C ALA A 248 3.15 30.13 9.70
N LEU A 249 2.81 30.34 10.98
CA LEU A 249 3.74 30.14 12.09
C LEU A 249 4.11 28.64 12.21
N PRO A 250 5.38 28.29 12.44
CA PRO A 250 5.77 26.90 12.57
C PRO A 250 5.14 26.23 13.80
N ALA A 251 4.32 25.21 13.58
CA ALA A 251 3.75 24.33 14.59
C ALA A 251 4.35 22.91 14.45
N LEU A 252 4.60 22.25 15.57
CA LEU A 252 5.14 20.90 15.61
C LEU A 252 4.21 19.97 16.40
N ASN A 253 4.24 18.68 16.10
CA ASN A 253 3.52 17.66 16.88
C ASN A 253 3.93 17.65 18.37
N ILE A 254 5.18 18.01 18.70
CA ILE A 254 5.65 18.13 20.09
C ILE A 254 4.98 19.27 20.87
N ASP A 255 4.27 20.19 20.21
CA ASP A 255 3.53 21.29 20.85
C ASP A 255 2.20 20.84 21.45
N LEU A 256 1.65 19.72 20.96
CA LEU A 256 0.32 19.26 21.34
C LEU A 256 0.21 18.97 22.84
N PRO A 257 1.14 18.23 23.50
CA PRO A 257 1.07 18.01 24.95
C PRO A 257 1.03 19.31 25.76
N ALA A 258 1.89 20.29 25.43
CA ALA A 258 1.92 21.58 26.13
C ALA A 258 0.62 22.38 25.89
N THR A 259 0.08 22.32 24.68
CA THR A 259 -1.18 22.96 24.31
C THR A 259 -2.37 22.38 25.06
N PHE A 260 -2.44 21.05 25.20
CA PHE A 260 -3.52 20.37 25.92
C PHE A 260 -3.53 20.71 27.41
N LEU A 261 -2.36 20.81 28.02
CA LEU A 261 -2.22 21.22 29.42
C LEU A 261 -2.63 22.70 29.61
N ASP A 262 -2.19 23.59 28.73
CA ASP A 262 -2.56 25.02 28.78
C ASP A 262 -4.08 25.23 28.62
N TRP A 263 -4.74 24.52 27.70
CA TRP A 263 -6.21 24.56 27.61
C TRP A 263 -6.94 24.01 28.84
N ALA A 264 -6.30 23.13 29.61
CA ALA A 264 -6.80 22.65 30.89
C ALA A 264 -6.46 23.57 32.06
N GLY A 265 -5.78 24.70 31.82
CA GLY A 265 -5.30 25.62 32.87
C GLY A 265 -4.12 25.07 33.68
N LEU A 266 -3.39 24.09 33.14
CA LEU A 266 -2.25 23.44 33.78
C LEU A 266 -0.93 23.97 33.22
N VAL A 267 0.09 24.01 34.07
CA VAL A 267 1.44 24.39 33.66
C VAL A 267 2.11 23.21 32.96
N SER A 268 2.62 23.43 31.74
CA SER A 268 3.42 22.42 31.04
C SER A 268 4.75 22.18 31.77
N PRO A 269 5.14 20.92 32.05
CA PRO A 269 6.43 20.61 32.64
C PRO A 269 7.60 21.11 31.79
N GLU A 270 8.67 21.59 32.41
CA GLU A 270 9.87 22.10 31.71
C GLU A 270 10.52 21.06 30.77
N ARG A 271 10.36 19.76 31.07
CA ARG A 271 10.88 18.67 30.23
C ARG A 271 10.13 18.48 28.90
N PHE A 272 9.01 19.16 28.68
CA PHE A 272 8.31 19.13 27.40
C PHE A 272 8.91 20.22 26.49
N ASP A 273 9.48 19.80 25.36
CA ASP A 273 10.12 20.71 24.39
C ASP A 273 9.14 21.59 23.60
N GLY A 274 7.84 21.28 23.65
CA GLY A 274 6.78 21.97 22.93
C GLY A 274 6.40 23.33 23.52
N ARG A 275 5.75 24.17 22.71
CA ARG A 275 5.14 25.44 23.15
C ARG A 275 3.65 25.40 22.86
N SER A 276 2.83 25.93 23.77
CA SER A 276 1.38 25.96 23.57
C SER A 276 1.00 26.70 22.28
N LEU A 277 0.14 26.08 21.49
CA LEU A 277 -0.46 26.66 20.29
C LEU A 277 -1.67 27.55 20.61
N LYS A 278 -2.13 27.59 21.87
CA LYS A 278 -3.32 28.35 22.29
C LYS A 278 -3.27 29.82 21.84
N PRO A 279 -2.16 30.59 21.99
CA PRO A 279 -2.13 31.98 21.52
C PRO A 279 -2.38 32.11 20.01
N ILE A 280 -1.85 31.18 19.20
CA ILE A 280 -2.05 31.18 17.75
C ILE A 280 -3.52 30.89 17.42
N VAL A 281 -4.13 29.95 18.15
CA VAL A 281 -5.55 29.58 18.00
C VAL A 281 -6.48 30.72 18.41
N ASP A 282 -6.10 31.50 19.43
CA ASP A 282 -6.83 32.69 19.89
C ASP A 282 -6.64 33.91 18.96
N GLY A 283 -5.88 33.75 17.86
CA GLY A 283 -5.66 34.76 16.83
C GLY A 283 -4.52 35.74 17.11
N ASP A 284 -3.65 35.43 18.08
CA ASP A 284 -2.47 36.24 18.38
C ASP A 284 -1.27 35.81 17.54
N GLU A 285 -0.31 36.73 17.37
CA GLU A 285 1.01 36.44 16.80
C GLU A 285 2.07 36.61 17.89
N PRO A 286 2.44 35.53 18.62
CA PRO A 286 3.36 35.65 19.75
C PRO A 286 4.72 36.19 19.31
N THR A 287 5.16 37.30 19.90
CA THR A 287 6.43 37.96 19.55
C THR A 287 7.66 37.10 19.85
N ASN A 288 7.54 36.13 20.75
CA ASN A 288 8.59 35.18 21.12
C ASN A 288 8.42 33.78 20.49
N TRP A 289 7.63 33.67 19.40
CA TRP A 289 7.46 32.40 18.70
C TRP A 289 8.78 31.89 18.10
N ARG A 290 8.85 30.59 17.81
CA ARG A 290 10.07 29.98 17.27
C ARG A 290 10.38 30.48 15.86
N SER A 291 11.64 30.76 15.60
CA SER A 291 12.17 31.15 14.29
C SER A 291 12.61 29.96 13.42
N ASP A 292 12.80 28.81 14.05
CA ASP A 292 13.32 27.60 13.43
C ASP A 292 12.75 26.34 14.08
N THR A 293 12.88 25.23 13.34
CA THR A 293 12.41 23.90 13.73
C THR A 293 13.50 22.88 13.41
N PHE A 294 13.70 21.94 14.32
CA PHE A 294 14.67 20.86 14.17
C PHE A 294 13.97 19.60 13.66
N HIS A 295 14.61 18.91 12.72
CA HIS A 295 14.08 17.68 12.14
C HIS A 295 15.19 16.64 12.08
N GLU A 296 14.85 15.40 12.41
CA GLU A 296 15.77 14.29 12.36
C GLU A 296 15.08 12.99 11.96
N HIS A 297 15.90 12.04 11.51
CA HIS A 297 15.53 10.65 11.33
C HIS A 297 16.74 9.77 11.58
N PHE A 298 16.56 8.71 12.38
CA PHE A 298 17.63 7.74 12.67
C PHE A 298 17.13 6.29 12.80
N ALA A 299 15.86 6.05 12.46
CA ALA A 299 15.23 4.74 12.58
C ALA A 299 15.60 3.83 11.41
N VAL A 300 15.86 2.55 11.68
CA VAL A 300 16.21 1.55 10.64
C VAL A 300 17.36 2.03 9.74
N ARG A 301 18.38 2.69 10.35
CA ARG A 301 19.54 3.36 9.72
C ARG A 301 20.32 2.53 8.68
N HIS A 302 20.19 1.21 8.74
CA HIS A 302 20.77 0.27 7.76
C HIS A 302 20.03 0.20 6.42
N ARG A 303 18.80 0.73 6.30
CA ARG A 303 18.00 0.77 5.06
C ARG A 303 17.45 2.14 4.71
N ILE A 304 17.44 3.03 5.69
CA ILE A 304 17.00 4.41 5.55
C ILE A 304 18.14 5.31 6.07
N PRO A 305 18.67 6.19 5.23
CA PRO A 305 19.73 7.12 5.61
C PRO A 305 19.30 8.03 6.77
N ALA A 306 20.09 8.09 7.84
CA ALA A 306 19.81 9.01 8.93
C ALA A 306 20.16 10.44 8.53
N TYR A 307 19.35 11.40 8.95
CA TYR A 307 19.59 12.83 8.71
C TYR A 307 19.19 13.68 9.91
N GLU A 308 19.74 14.88 9.97
CA GLU A 308 19.38 15.91 10.93
C GLU A 308 19.49 17.29 10.27
N GLY A 309 18.73 18.28 10.76
CA GLY A 309 18.71 19.59 10.12
C GLY A 309 17.81 20.62 10.77
N ILE A 310 17.97 21.87 10.32
CA ILE A 310 17.19 23.02 10.75
C ILE A 310 16.40 23.57 9.58
N ARG A 311 15.11 23.83 9.82
CA ARG A 311 14.20 24.49 8.90
C ARG A 311 13.74 25.81 9.49
N THR A 312 13.94 26.87 8.73
CA THR A 312 13.41 28.22 8.97
C THR A 312 12.25 28.48 7.98
N PRO A 313 11.52 29.60 8.09
CA PRO A 313 10.52 29.97 7.08
C PRO A 313 11.06 30.18 5.66
N THR A 314 12.38 30.34 5.49
CA THR A 314 12.98 30.70 4.20
C THR A 314 14.01 29.70 3.68
N HIS A 315 14.65 28.95 4.56
CA HIS A 315 15.72 28.01 4.21
C HIS A 315 15.64 26.75 5.05
N LYS A 316 16.08 25.64 4.46
CA LYS A 316 16.25 24.36 5.17
C LYS A 316 17.65 23.82 4.92
N TYR A 317 18.36 23.55 6.02
CA TYR A 317 19.66 22.88 6.02
C TYR A 317 19.51 21.47 6.56
N VAL A 318 20.15 20.51 5.92
CA VAL A 318 20.12 19.09 6.30
C VAL A 318 21.48 18.47 6.04
N ARG A 319 21.92 17.57 6.92
CA ARG A 319 23.03 16.65 6.63
C ARG A 319 22.60 15.21 6.89
N TYR A 320 23.04 14.30 6.02
CA TYR A 320 22.87 12.88 6.25
C TYR A 320 24.02 12.37 7.11
N VAL A 321 23.79 11.99 8.36
CA VAL A 321 24.89 11.79 9.33
C VAL A 321 25.83 10.63 8.99
N ASP A 322 25.37 9.68 8.17
CA ASP A 322 26.14 8.51 7.70
C ASP A 322 26.73 8.66 6.30
N HIS A 323 26.34 9.73 5.60
CA HIS A 323 26.68 9.93 4.20
C HIS A 323 27.24 11.34 4.10
N ASP A 324 28.46 11.49 3.59
CA ASP A 324 29.11 12.81 3.46
C ASP A 324 28.38 13.69 2.42
N THR A 325 27.20 14.17 2.79
CA THR A 325 26.22 14.80 1.91
C THR A 325 25.35 15.73 2.72
N GLU A 326 25.35 16.99 2.30
CA GLU A 326 24.55 18.05 2.87
C GLU A 326 23.62 18.65 1.83
N PHE A 327 22.52 19.23 2.30
CA PHE A 327 21.55 19.95 1.51
C PHE A 327 21.29 21.34 2.12
N LEU A 328 21.17 22.32 1.25
CA LEU A 328 20.64 23.63 1.57
C LEU A 328 19.59 24.01 0.53
N HIS A 329 18.36 24.22 0.97
CA HIS A 329 17.23 24.59 0.13
C HIS A 329 16.79 26.03 0.45
N ASP A 330 16.58 26.85 -0.58
CA ASP A 330 15.91 28.16 -0.48
C ASP A 330 14.42 27.93 -0.71
N LEU A 331 13.65 27.84 0.38
CA LEU A 331 12.22 27.49 0.34
C LEU A 331 11.35 28.61 -0.27
N LYS A 332 11.88 29.83 -0.42
CA LYS A 332 11.17 30.94 -1.08
C LYS A 332 11.28 30.87 -2.59
N LYS A 333 12.48 30.56 -3.11
CA LYS A 333 12.72 30.47 -4.56
C LYS A 333 12.51 29.08 -5.13
N ASP A 334 12.69 28.06 -4.30
CA ASP A 334 12.61 26.65 -4.64
C ASP A 334 11.85 25.89 -3.53
N PRO A 335 10.52 26.11 -3.41
CA PRO A 335 9.69 25.40 -2.45
C PRO A 335 9.66 23.88 -2.68
N ASP A 336 10.17 23.45 -3.84
CA ASP A 336 10.23 22.05 -4.26
C ASP A 336 11.58 21.40 -3.99
N GLU A 337 12.54 22.13 -3.45
CA GLU A 337 13.82 21.58 -2.99
C GLU A 337 14.53 20.80 -4.10
N LEU A 338 14.48 21.31 -5.33
CA LEU A 338 15.06 20.67 -6.52
C LEU A 338 16.53 21.03 -6.69
N VAL A 339 16.99 22.15 -6.12
CA VAL A 339 18.35 22.66 -6.27
C VAL A 339 19.06 22.75 -4.93
N ASN A 340 20.04 21.87 -4.73
CA ASN A 340 20.93 21.94 -3.58
C ASN A 340 21.89 23.14 -3.69
N ARG A 341 21.86 24.05 -2.72
CA ARG A 341 22.65 25.29 -2.68
C ARG A 341 23.95 25.21 -1.89
N VAL A 342 24.33 24.03 -1.38
CA VAL A 342 25.55 23.87 -0.56
C VAL A 342 26.82 24.39 -1.24
N SER A 343 26.93 24.21 -2.56
CA SER A 343 28.11 24.63 -3.33
C SER A 343 27.99 26.05 -3.92
N ASP A 344 26.86 26.74 -3.74
CA ASP A 344 26.63 28.08 -4.29
C ASP A 344 27.25 29.16 -3.36
N PRO A 345 28.29 29.90 -3.81
CA PRO A 345 28.96 30.89 -2.96
C PRO A 345 28.03 31.99 -2.44
N LYS A 346 26.90 32.26 -3.12
CA LYS A 346 25.93 33.27 -2.66
C LYS A 346 25.21 32.84 -1.37
N TYR A 347 25.23 31.55 -1.05
CA TYR A 347 24.56 30.99 0.13
C TYR A 347 25.54 30.59 1.23
N SER A 348 26.84 30.90 1.11
CA SER A 348 27.87 30.49 2.08
C SER A 348 27.58 30.94 3.51
N GLU A 349 27.16 32.19 3.70
CA GLU A 349 26.88 32.76 5.02
C GLU A 349 25.65 32.10 5.67
N ILE A 350 24.56 31.91 4.92
CA ILE A 350 23.36 31.25 5.46
C ILE A 350 23.63 29.77 5.72
N LEU A 351 24.41 29.11 4.89
CA LEU A 351 24.85 27.73 5.08
C LEU A 351 25.63 27.57 6.39
N LYS A 352 26.63 28.43 6.62
CA LYS A 352 27.42 28.45 7.86
C LYS A 352 26.53 28.67 9.08
N LYS A 353 25.64 29.66 9.03
CA LYS A 353 24.70 29.96 10.12
C LYS A 353 23.81 28.77 10.47
N LEU A 354 23.22 28.10 9.46
CA LEU A 354 22.32 26.97 9.71
C LEU A 354 23.07 25.71 10.15
N ARG A 355 24.30 25.49 9.66
CA ARG A 355 25.21 24.44 10.19
C ARG A 355 25.49 24.64 11.67
N GLU A 356 25.89 25.85 12.05
CA GLU A 356 26.16 26.20 13.45
C GLU A 356 24.92 26.05 14.34
N ARG A 357 23.75 26.52 13.87
CA ARG A 357 22.49 26.34 14.58
C ARG A 357 22.12 24.86 14.76
N THR A 358 22.36 24.04 13.74
CA THR A 358 22.13 22.59 13.80
C THR A 358 23.05 21.94 14.84
N ASN A 359 24.35 22.27 14.83
CA ASN A 359 25.31 21.78 15.83
C ASN A 359 24.92 22.19 17.25
N GLN A 360 24.46 23.43 17.44
CA GLN A 360 23.98 23.91 18.73
C GLN A 360 22.79 23.09 19.21
N ARG A 361 21.80 22.87 18.34
CA ARG A 361 20.60 22.11 18.71
C ARG A 361 20.91 20.65 19.07
N ILE A 362 21.83 20.02 18.35
CA ILE A 362 22.28 18.65 18.67
C ILE A 362 22.94 18.61 20.05
N LYS A 363 23.77 19.61 20.38
CA LYS A 363 24.38 19.72 21.72
C LYS A 363 23.33 19.88 22.82
N GLU A 364 22.30 20.70 22.59
CA GLU A 364 21.15 20.87 23.50
C GLU A 364 20.39 19.55 23.73
N LEU A 365 20.29 18.70 22.69
CA LEU A 365 19.56 17.43 22.70
C LEU A 365 20.38 16.22 23.20
N GLY A 366 21.60 16.44 23.69
CA GLY A 366 22.43 15.39 24.28
C GLY A 366 23.59 14.90 23.42
N GLY A 367 23.84 15.52 22.27
CA GLY A 367 25.00 15.26 21.42
C GLY A 367 24.71 14.45 20.16
N PRO A 368 25.75 14.15 19.35
CA PRO A 368 25.59 13.47 18.08
C PRO A 368 25.12 12.02 18.26
N LEU A 369 24.48 11.48 17.22
CA LEU A 369 24.11 10.07 17.18
C LEU A 369 25.34 9.17 17.26
N ASP A 370 25.20 8.05 18.00
CA ASP A 370 26.21 6.99 17.99
C ASP A 370 26.48 6.48 16.56
N PRO A 371 27.66 5.91 16.30
CA PRO A 371 27.94 5.20 15.05
C PRO A 371 26.88 4.12 14.76
N PRO A 372 26.55 3.88 13.48
CA PRO A 372 25.52 2.91 13.13
C PRO A 372 26.00 1.50 13.48
N THR A 373 25.13 0.69 14.10
CA THR A 373 25.47 -0.70 14.48
C THR A 373 25.48 -1.65 13.27
N GLN A 374 24.94 -1.22 12.13
CA GLN A 374 24.84 -1.98 10.89
C GLN A 374 25.17 -1.05 9.72
N LYS A 375 25.88 -1.56 8.71
CA LYS A 375 26.16 -0.81 7.49
C LYS A 375 24.89 -0.60 6.67
N PHE A 376 24.82 0.53 5.96
CA PHE A 376 23.77 0.77 4.98
C PHE A 376 23.77 -0.34 3.93
N THR A 377 22.59 -0.90 3.66
CA THR A 377 22.35 -1.99 2.72
C THR A 377 21.37 -1.52 1.67
N THR A 378 21.81 -1.57 0.40
CA THR A 378 20.96 -1.33 -0.77
C THR A 378 19.73 -2.23 -0.72
N SER A 379 18.55 -1.62 -0.70
CA SER A 379 17.26 -2.33 -0.69
C SER A 379 16.79 -2.69 -2.09
N THR A 380 17.19 -1.92 -3.10
CA THR A 380 16.84 -2.13 -4.52
C THR A 380 17.88 -1.47 -5.42
N PRO A 381 18.16 -1.98 -6.63
CA PRO A 381 18.75 -1.14 -7.67
C PRO A 381 17.81 0.03 -8.00
N PRO A 382 18.33 1.18 -8.49
CA PRO A 382 17.50 2.33 -8.85
C PRO A 382 16.45 2.01 -9.93
N HIS A 383 16.87 1.17 -10.90
CA HIS A 383 16.10 0.72 -12.06
C HIS A 383 16.20 -0.82 -12.17
N PRO A 384 15.36 -1.59 -11.45
CA PRO A 384 15.37 -3.04 -11.49
C PRO A 384 14.91 -3.57 -12.86
N LEU A 385 15.44 -4.72 -13.27
CA LEU A 385 15.01 -5.41 -14.49
C LEU A 385 13.54 -5.88 -14.40
N ALA A 386 13.17 -6.48 -13.28
CA ALA A 386 11.80 -6.88 -12.97
C ALA A 386 11.44 -6.44 -11.55
N SER A 387 10.40 -5.63 -11.40
CA SER A 387 9.93 -5.16 -10.09
C SER A 387 9.40 -6.29 -9.20
N ALA A 388 9.03 -7.43 -9.81
CA ALA A 388 8.56 -8.61 -9.10
C ALA A 388 9.65 -9.32 -8.28
N ASP A 389 10.93 -9.15 -8.63
CA ASP A 389 12.07 -9.73 -7.91
C ASP A 389 12.37 -9.01 -6.59
N LEU A 390 11.85 -7.79 -6.40
CA LEU A 390 12.20 -6.97 -5.24
C LEU A 390 11.67 -7.56 -3.93
N GLY A 391 12.59 -7.74 -2.99
CA GLY A 391 12.30 -8.37 -1.70
C GLY A 391 12.17 -9.90 -1.77
N LEU A 392 12.40 -10.52 -2.92
CA LEU A 392 12.67 -11.95 -3.04
C LEU A 392 14.19 -12.14 -2.95
N ASN A 393 14.66 -13.22 -2.31
CA ASN A 393 16.10 -13.54 -2.27
C ASN A 393 16.52 -14.11 -3.63
N THR A 394 16.50 -13.26 -4.66
CA THR A 394 16.77 -13.58 -6.06
C THR A 394 18.24 -13.27 -6.37
N GLN A 395 19.08 -14.30 -6.41
CA GLN A 395 20.29 -14.20 -7.22
C GLN A 395 19.90 -14.25 -8.70
N LYS A 396 20.61 -13.49 -9.56
CA LYS A 396 20.29 -13.34 -11.00
C LYS A 396 20.12 -14.70 -11.70
N GLU A 397 19.10 -14.77 -12.58
CA GLU A 397 18.78 -15.89 -13.47
C GLU A 397 18.29 -17.22 -12.87
N ARG A 398 17.70 -17.21 -11.66
CA ARG A 398 17.10 -18.42 -11.09
C ARG A 398 15.57 -18.33 -11.00
N PHE A 399 14.91 -19.46 -11.20
CA PHE A 399 13.52 -19.68 -10.80
C PHE A 399 13.35 -19.55 -9.27
N VAL A 400 12.49 -18.64 -8.81
CA VAL A 400 12.16 -18.42 -7.41
C VAL A 400 11.00 -19.32 -6.99
N SER A 401 11.11 -19.99 -5.85
CA SER A 401 9.97 -20.71 -5.27
C SER A 401 8.98 -19.73 -4.65
N LEU A 402 7.72 -19.77 -5.07
CA LEU A 402 6.66 -18.91 -4.54
C LEU A 402 5.90 -19.53 -3.37
N PHE A 403 6.10 -20.83 -3.15
CA PHE A 403 5.43 -21.59 -2.10
C PHE A 403 6.45 -22.36 -1.28
N ASN A 404 6.25 -22.38 0.03
CA ASN A 404 7.22 -22.95 0.98
C ASN A 404 6.94 -24.43 1.32
N GLY A 405 5.83 -25.01 0.83
CA GLY A 405 5.43 -26.38 1.11
C GLY A 405 4.93 -26.66 2.53
N LYS A 406 4.88 -25.65 3.42
CA LYS A 406 4.61 -25.82 4.85
C LYS A 406 3.34 -25.10 5.31
N ASN A 407 3.12 -23.88 4.85
CA ASN A 407 1.98 -23.05 5.25
C ASN A 407 1.65 -22.03 4.14
N LEU A 408 0.58 -21.25 4.35
CA LEU A 408 0.13 -20.24 3.38
C LEU A 408 0.84 -18.89 3.53
N ASN A 409 2.02 -18.81 4.16
CA ASN A 409 2.77 -17.55 4.23
C ASN A 409 3.13 -17.10 2.80
N GLY A 410 2.89 -15.82 2.49
CA GLY A 410 3.03 -15.29 1.13
C GLY A 410 1.79 -15.45 0.25
N TRP A 411 0.70 -16.00 0.81
CA TRP A 411 -0.55 -16.26 0.10
C TRP A 411 -1.74 -15.77 0.92
N THR A 412 -2.74 -15.20 0.25
CA THR A 412 -3.98 -14.74 0.88
C THR A 412 -5.18 -15.37 0.19
N GLY A 413 -6.05 -15.99 0.98
CA GLY A 413 -7.26 -16.67 0.55
C GLY A 413 -8.00 -17.28 1.74
N ASP A 414 -9.27 -17.61 1.54
CA ASP A 414 -10.14 -18.17 2.59
C ASP A 414 -9.74 -19.61 2.96
N LYS A 415 -9.35 -19.80 4.23
CA LYS A 415 -8.89 -21.07 4.79
C LYS A 415 -9.92 -22.20 4.77
N ARG A 416 -11.20 -21.89 4.51
CA ARG A 416 -12.24 -22.92 4.28
C ARG A 416 -12.02 -23.70 2.99
N TYR A 417 -11.42 -23.06 1.98
CA TYR A 417 -11.21 -23.65 0.65
C TYR A 417 -9.75 -23.96 0.39
N TRP A 418 -8.82 -23.28 1.05
CA TRP A 418 -7.39 -23.38 0.81
C TRP A 418 -6.62 -23.84 2.05
N SER A 419 -5.73 -24.80 1.85
CA SER A 419 -4.88 -25.37 2.90
C SER A 419 -3.57 -25.88 2.31
N VAL A 420 -2.66 -26.37 3.15
CA VAL A 420 -1.50 -27.14 2.73
C VAL A 420 -1.74 -28.62 3.07
N LYS A 421 -1.65 -29.50 2.08
CA LYS A 421 -1.70 -30.97 2.27
C LYS A 421 -0.54 -31.61 1.52
N ASP A 422 0.21 -32.47 2.19
CA ASP A 422 1.32 -33.25 1.61
C ASP A 422 2.35 -32.38 0.85
N GLY A 423 2.68 -31.22 1.43
CA GLY A 423 3.61 -30.28 0.80
C GLY A 423 3.03 -29.49 -0.38
N ALA A 424 1.74 -29.62 -0.68
CA ALA A 424 1.07 -28.97 -1.80
C ALA A 424 0.02 -27.95 -1.33
N LEU A 425 -0.04 -26.81 -2.01
CA LEU A 425 -1.14 -25.86 -1.88
C LEU A 425 -2.39 -26.52 -2.45
N THR A 426 -3.39 -26.72 -1.61
CA THR A 426 -4.56 -27.55 -1.91
C THR A 426 -5.85 -26.73 -1.83
N GLY A 427 -6.60 -26.73 -2.93
CA GLY A 427 -7.94 -26.15 -3.04
C GLY A 427 -9.01 -27.25 -3.03
N ILE A 428 -10.08 -27.08 -2.23
CA ILE A 428 -11.19 -28.04 -2.11
C ILE A 428 -12.54 -27.32 -2.16
N THR A 429 -13.51 -27.94 -2.82
CA THR A 429 -14.94 -27.59 -2.71
C THR A 429 -15.76 -28.88 -2.53
N ASP A 430 -16.89 -28.77 -1.85
CA ASP A 430 -17.86 -29.85 -1.62
C ASP A 430 -19.05 -29.81 -2.61
N GLY A 431 -19.01 -28.87 -3.55
CA GLY A 431 -20.09 -28.60 -4.50
C GLY A 431 -21.14 -27.59 -4.04
N SER A 432 -21.05 -27.08 -2.80
CA SER A 432 -21.96 -26.05 -2.27
C SER A 432 -21.54 -24.62 -2.66
N LEU A 433 -20.35 -24.46 -3.23
CA LEU A 433 -19.75 -23.16 -3.50
C LEU A 433 -20.64 -22.29 -4.40
N LYS A 434 -20.95 -21.06 -3.95
CA LYS A 434 -21.84 -20.13 -4.68
C LYS A 434 -21.12 -19.14 -5.57
N LYS A 435 -19.84 -18.87 -5.31
CA LYS A 435 -18.99 -17.95 -6.07
C LYS A 435 -17.58 -18.51 -6.10
N ASN A 436 -16.88 -18.34 -7.22
CA ASN A 436 -15.48 -18.74 -7.35
C ASN A 436 -14.65 -18.16 -6.20
N ARG A 437 -13.70 -18.95 -5.69
CA ARG A 437 -12.80 -18.55 -4.61
C ARG A 437 -11.37 -18.63 -5.11
N PHE A 438 -10.55 -17.71 -4.63
CA PHE A 438 -9.19 -17.59 -5.09
C PHE A 438 -8.24 -17.62 -3.90
N ILE A 439 -7.01 -17.97 -4.20
CA ILE A 439 -5.86 -17.72 -3.35
C ILE A 439 -4.82 -17.02 -4.20
N THR A 440 -4.32 -15.90 -3.72
CA THR A 440 -3.42 -15.04 -4.49
C THR A 440 -2.13 -14.85 -3.75
N TRP A 441 -1.03 -14.90 -4.49
CA TRP A 441 0.29 -14.55 -3.99
C TRP A 441 0.33 -13.06 -3.64
N ASN A 442 0.80 -12.74 -2.44
CA ASN A 442 0.72 -11.37 -1.91
C ASN A 442 2.07 -10.66 -1.82
N ALA A 443 3.16 -11.29 -2.27
CA ALA A 443 4.49 -10.69 -2.18
C ALA A 443 4.85 -9.77 -3.36
N SER A 444 4.18 -9.85 -4.52
CA SER A 444 4.33 -8.85 -5.59
C SER A 444 3.25 -8.99 -6.68
N THR A 445 3.27 -8.07 -7.64
CA THR A 445 2.58 -8.20 -8.93
C THR A 445 3.53 -8.79 -9.98
N ILE A 446 2.99 -9.52 -10.95
CA ILE A 446 3.75 -10.11 -12.06
C ILE A 446 3.45 -9.39 -13.38
N ARG A 447 4.46 -9.26 -14.25
CA ARG A 447 4.33 -8.72 -15.61
C ARG A 447 4.78 -9.75 -16.64
N ASN A 448 6.07 -9.86 -16.90
CA ASN A 448 6.64 -10.85 -17.81
C ASN A 448 7.28 -11.96 -16.99
N PHE A 449 6.98 -13.21 -17.34
CA PHE A 449 7.41 -14.32 -16.51
C PHE A 449 7.40 -15.64 -17.26
N GLU A 450 8.17 -16.57 -16.73
CA GLU A 450 8.06 -18.00 -16.99
C GLU A 450 7.72 -18.71 -15.68
N LEU A 451 6.57 -19.36 -15.64
CA LEU A 451 6.08 -20.14 -14.51
C LEU A 451 6.23 -21.63 -14.81
N LEU A 452 6.74 -22.37 -13.83
CA LEU A 452 6.76 -23.83 -13.79
C LEU A 452 6.10 -24.30 -12.50
N LEU A 453 5.21 -25.28 -12.59
CA LEU A 453 4.56 -25.86 -11.41
C LEU A 453 4.05 -27.28 -11.71
N LYS A 454 3.84 -28.06 -10.67
CA LYS A 454 3.15 -29.35 -10.76
C LYS A 454 1.71 -29.20 -10.30
N VAL A 455 0.79 -29.78 -11.06
CA VAL A 455 -0.65 -29.72 -10.81
C VAL A 455 -1.20 -31.14 -10.73
N LYS A 456 -2.01 -31.42 -9.71
CA LYS A 456 -2.82 -32.63 -9.60
C LYS A 456 -4.28 -32.23 -9.43
N PHE A 457 -5.15 -32.72 -10.30
CA PHE A 457 -6.56 -32.33 -10.36
C PHE A 457 -7.46 -33.57 -10.34
N SER A 458 -8.58 -33.49 -9.62
CA SER A 458 -9.61 -34.55 -9.55
C SER A 458 -10.44 -34.67 -10.84
N ASP A 459 -11.22 -35.76 -10.97
CA ASP A 459 -12.01 -36.10 -12.17
C ASP A 459 -13.07 -35.06 -12.58
N ARG A 460 -13.47 -34.19 -11.65
CA ARG A 460 -14.42 -33.10 -11.90
C ARG A 460 -13.84 -31.73 -11.55
N ALA A 461 -12.52 -31.63 -11.45
CA ALA A 461 -11.86 -30.37 -11.16
C ALA A 461 -12.15 -29.33 -12.26
N ASN A 462 -12.49 -28.13 -11.82
CA ASN A 462 -12.49 -26.93 -12.63
C ASN A 462 -11.74 -25.84 -11.85
N SER A 463 -10.57 -25.49 -12.34
CA SER A 463 -9.64 -24.58 -11.68
C SER A 463 -8.88 -23.79 -12.74
N GLY A 464 -8.01 -22.91 -12.30
CA GLY A 464 -7.06 -22.29 -13.20
C GLY A 464 -5.96 -21.55 -12.48
N ILE A 465 -4.88 -21.34 -13.23
CA ILE A 465 -3.72 -20.55 -12.84
C ILE A 465 -4.02 -19.12 -13.28
N GLN A 466 -4.37 -18.28 -12.31
CA GLN A 466 -4.66 -16.87 -12.54
C GLN A 466 -3.37 -16.08 -12.63
N TYR A 467 -3.24 -15.24 -13.65
CA TYR A 467 -2.09 -14.36 -13.82
C TYR A 467 -2.48 -13.01 -14.41
N ARG A 468 -1.69 -11.99 -14.10
CA ARG A 468 -1.98 -10.57 -14.44
C ARG A 468 -3.41 -10.14 -14.08
N SER A 469 -3.95 -10.71 -13.00
CA SER A 469 -5.32 -10.44 -12.59
C SER A 469 -5.43 -9.15 -11.77
N LYS A 470 -6.64 -8.62 -11.65
CA LYS A 470 -6.99 -7.54 -10.71
C LYS A 470 -7.81 -8.10 -9.55
N MET A 471 -7.62 -7.52 -8.36
CA MET A 471 -8.49 -7.80 -7.21
C MET A 471 -9.85 -7.12 -7.40
N LEU A 472 -10.92 -7.79 -6.99
CA LEU A 472 -12.32 -7.40 -7.16
C LEU A 472 -13.06 -7.40 -5.80
N PRO A 473 -12.69 -6.48 -4.87
CA PRO A 473 -13.20 -6.45 -3.49
C PRO A 473 -14.72 -6.36 -3.37
N GLU A 474 -15.39 -5.73 -4.34
CA GLU A 474 -16.85 -5.63 -4.40
C GLU A 474 -17.54 -7.01 -4.49
N ASN A 475 -16.81 -8.02 -4.95
CA ASN A 475 -17.27 -9.40 -5.01
C ASN A 475 -16.76 -10.27 -3.84
N GLY A 476 -15.86 -9.73 -3.00
CA GLY A 476 -15.19 -10.37 -1.87
C GLY A 476 -13.69 -10.04 -1.82
N LEU A 477 -13.10 -9.97 -0.62
CA LEU A 477 -11.70 -9.54 -0.42
C LEU A 477 -10.66 -10.40 -1.17
N ASP A 478 -10.99 -11.68 -1.43
CA ASP A 478 -10.12 -12.64 -2.12
C ASP A 478 -10.66 -13.01 -3.51
N VAL A 479 -11.39 -12.11 -4.18
CA VAL A 479 -11.85 -12.33 -5.56
C VAL A 479 -10.91 -11.66 -6.54
N ALA A 480 -10.52 -12.38 -7.59
CA ALA A 480 -9.68 -11.87 -8.67
C ALA A 480 -10.33 -12.14 -10.04
N GLY A 481 -10.00 -11.31 -11.03
CA GLY A 481 -10.39 -11.50 -12.44
C GLY A 481 -9.26 -11.07 -13.38
N GLY A 482 -9.12 -11.77 -14.52
CA GLY A 482 -8.02 -11.60 -15.46
C GLY A 482 -7.68 -12.90 -16.18
N TYR A 483 -6.52 -12.96 -16.82
CA TYR A 483 -6.10 -14.12 -17.59
C TYR A 483 -5.91 -15.37 -16.73
N GLN A 484 -6.31 -16.50 -17.30
CA GLN A 484 -6.28 -17.81 -16.69
C GLN A 484 -5.71 -18.83 -17.68
N CYS A 485 -4.81 -19.68 -17.19
CA CYS A 485 -4.55 -21.00 -17.78
C CYS A 485 -5.48 -21.99 -17.08
N ASP A 486 -6.53 -22.43 -17.77
CA ASP A 486 -7.56 -23.29 -17.19
C ASP A 486 -7.06 -24.72 -16.96
N ILE A 487 -7.55 -25.33 -15.89
CA ILE A 487 -7.23 -26.70 -15.49
C ILE A 487 -8.53 -27.49 -15.38
N MET A 488 -8.69 -28.47 -16.24
CA MET A 488 -9.82 -29.40 -16.18
C MET A 488 -9.53 -30.72 -16.92
N PRO A 489 -10.17 -31.83 -16.54
CA PRO A 489 -10.00 -33.13 -17.19
C PRO A 489 -10.77 -33.22 -18.53
N ARG A 490 -10.69 -32.17 -19.35
CA ARG A 490 -11.30 -32.09 -20.70
C ARG A 490 -10.22 -31.67 -21.69
N GLU A 491 -9.99 -32.50 -22.70
CA GLU A 491 -8.88 -32.33 -23.64
C GLU A 491 -8.92 -31.00 -24.41
N ASN A 492 -10.11 -30.51 -24.75
CA ASN A 492 -10.31 -29.26 -25.49
C ASN A 492 -10.33 -27.99 -24.62
N MET A 493 -10.15 -28.12 -23.29
CA MET A 493 -10.20 -26.98 -22.37
C MET A 493 -9.04 -26.97 -21.36
N ASN A 494 -8.26 -28.05 -21.24
CA ASN A 494 -7.12 -28.08 -20.33
C ASN A 494 -5.93 -27.30 -20.90
N GLY A 495 -5.41 -26.31 -20.18
CA GLY A 495 -4.34 -25.44 -20.63
C GLY A 495 -4.76 -24.37 -21.65
N MET A 496 -6.07 -24.11 -21.77
CA MET A 496 -6.62 -23.06 -22.64
C MET A 496 -6.38 -21.65 -22.08
N VAL A 497 -6.63 -20.60 -22.87
CA VAL A 497 -6.55 -19.20 -22.40
C VAL A 497 -7.96 -18.68 -22.16
N TYR A 498 -8.25 -18.36 -20.92
CA TYR A 498 -9.51 -17.78 -20.48
C TYR A 498 -9.27 -16.44 -19.77
N GLU A 499 -10.26 -15.56 -19.74
CA GLU A 499 -10.21 -14.30 -19.00
C GLU A 499 -11.40 -14.21 -18.03
N GLU A 500 -11.12 -14.53 -16.76
CA GLU A 500 -12.10 -14.57 -15.68
C GLU A 500 -12.67 -13.18 -15.42
N ARG A 501 -14.00 -13.08 -15.49
CA ARG A 501 -14.74 -11.81 -15.37
C ARG A 501 -14.30 -10.73 -16.39
N GLY A 502 -13.75 -11.16 -17.53
CA GLY A 502 -13.45 -10.34 -18.69
C GLY A 502 -14.09 -10.91 -19.97
N ARG A 503 -13.30 -11.05 -21.03
CA ARG A 503 -13.71 -11.50 -22.37
C ARG A 503 -14.01 -13.01 -22.46
N ARG A 504 -13.85 -13.76 -21.36
CA ARG A 504 -14.13 -15.21 -21.25
C ARG A 504 -13.17 -16.04 -22.12
N ILE A 505 -13.65 -16.92 -23.00
CA ILE A 505 -12.78 -17.81 -23.77
C ILE A 505 -12.06 -17.02 -24.85
N LEU A 506 -10.74 -16.90 -24.70
CA LEU A 506 -9.86 -16.23 -25.67
C LEU A 506 -9.19 -17.23 -26.61
N SER A 507 -8.89 -18.44 -26.14
CA SER A 507 -8.32 -19.53 -26.95
C SER A 507 -8.69 -20.85 -26.32
N TYR A 508 -9.21 -21.82 -27.08
CA TYR A 508 -9.35 -23.20 -26.61
C TYR A 508 -8.01 -23.93 -26.64
N THR A 509 -7.92 -25.05 -25.93
CA THR A 509 -6.77 -25.94 -26.04
C THR A 509 -6.57 -26.38 -27.48
N GLY A 510 -5.33 -26.32 -27.96
CA GLY A 510 -4.97 -26.67 -29.32
C GLY A 510 -5.03 -25.50 -30.30
N GLN A 511 -5.25 -24.26 -29.87
CA GLN A 511 -5.37 -23.12 -30.78
C GLN A 511 -4.18 -22.17 -30.70
N LYS A 512 -3.80 -21.64 -31.87
CA LYS A 512 -3.00 -20.42 -32.01
C LYS A 512 -3.94 -19.27 -32.31
N VAL A 513 -3.92 -18.22 -31.50
CA VAL A 513 -4.89 -17.12 -31.56
C VAL A 513 -4.19 -15.77 -31.55
N ILE A 514 -4.69 -14.83 -32.37
CA ILE A 514 -4.42 -13.40 -32.24
C ILE A 514 -5.74 -12.71 -31.93
N VAL A 515 -5.79 -11.95 -30.84
CA VAL A 515 -6.86 -10.98 -30.59
C VAL A 515 -6.52 -9.70 -31.32
N ASP A 516 -7.45 -9.20 -32.14
CA ASP A 516 -7.27 -7.95 -32.86
C ASP A 516 -7.46 -6.72 -31.96
N GLN A 517 -7.16 -5.53 -32.49
CA GLN A 517 -7.28 -4.26 -31.77
C GLN A 517 -8.71 -3.90 -31.31
N LYS A 518 -9.75 -4.61 -31.79
CA LYS A 518 -11.14 -4.45 -31.33
C LYS A 518 -11.55 -5.53 -30.33
N GLY A 519 -10.61 -6.34 -29.85
CA GLY A 519 -10.85 -7.39 -28.86
C GLY A 519 -11.43 -8.69 -29.40
N GLN A 520 -11.49 -8.88 -30.72
CA GLN A 520 -11.99 -10.13 -31.30
C GLN A 520 -10.87 -11.18 -31.42
N PRO A 521 -11.00 -12.37 -30.79
CA PRO A 521 -10.06 -13.47 -30.96
C PRO A 521 -10.23 -14.22 -32.30
N TRP A 522 -9.11 -14.39 -33.02
CA TRP A 522 -9.03 -15.08 -34.31
C TRP A 522 -8.07 -16.27 -34.23
N VAL A 523 -8.58 -17.45 -34.57
CA VAL A 523 -7.78 -18.67 -34.71
C VAL A 523 -6.97 -18.60 -36.00
N ILE A 524 -5.65 -18.62 -35.86
CA ILE A 524 -4.68 -18.53 -36.97
C ILE A 524 -3.95 -19.85 -37.24
N GLY A 525 -4.12 -20.84 -36.36
CA GLY A 525 -3.49 -22.14 -36.48
C GLY A 525 -3.96 -23.11 -35.40
N GLN A 526 -3.60 -24.37 -35.58
CA GLN A 526 -3.93 -25.46 -34.66
C GLN A 526 -2.65 -26.08 -34.09
N ILE A 527 -2.82 -26.73 -32.94
CA ILE A 527 -1.85 -27.56 -32.24
C ILE A 527 -2.61 -28.85 -31.88
N PRO A 528 -2.03 -30.05 -32.05
CA PRO A 528 -2.71 -31.29 -31.68
C PRO A 528 -3.21 -31.25 -30.22
N VAL A 529 -4.41 -31.77 -29.97
CA VAL A 529 -4.96 -31.84 -28.62
C VAL A 529 -4.53 -33.15 -27.96
N LYS A 530 -4.14 -33.11 -26.68
CA LYS A 530 -3.73 -34.27 -25.87
C LYS A 530 -4.63 -34.37 -24.64
N LYS A 531 -5.01 -35.60 -24.28
CA LYS A 531 -5.76 -35.89 -23.06
C LYS A 531 -4.79 -36.18 -21.91
N TYR A 532 -5.07 -35.60 -20.75
CA TYR A 532 -4.27 -35.78 -19.53
C TYR A 532 -5.13 -36.43 -18.43
N PRO A 533 -4.72 -37.59 -17.87
CA PRO A 533 -5.51 -38.29 -16.86
C PRO A 533 -5.59 -37.48 -15.55
N PRO A 534 -6.75 -37.46 -14.87
CA PRO A 534 -6.87 -36.86 -13.55
C PRO A 534 -6.14 -37.69 -12.48
N ASN A 535 -6.07 -37.15 -11.27
CA ASN A 535 -5.51 -37.79 -10.06
C ASN A 535 -4.02 -38.15 -10.09
N VAL A 536 -3.29 -37.74 -11.13
CA VAL A 536 -1.83 -37.80 -11.22
C VAL A 536 -1.22 -36.40 -11.32
N TRP A 537 0.09 -36.29 -11.11
CA TRP A 537 0.82 -35.03 -11.23
C TRP A 537 1.18 -34.76 -12.69
N HIS A 538 0.92 -33.55 -13.14
CA HIS A 538 1.29 -33.03 -14.45
C HIS A 538 2.16 -31.78 -14.28
N GLU A 539 3.17 -31.62 -15.12
CA GLU A 539 3.96 -30.38 -15.16
C GLU A 539 3.26 -29.36 -16.05
N TYR A 540 3.10 -28.13 -15.56
CA TYR A 540 2.54 -27.01 -16.32
C TYR A 540 3.62 -25.96 -16.51
N ARG A 541 3.60 -25.32 -17.68
CA ARG A 541 4.43 -24.15 -17.97
C ARG A 541 3.56 -23.04 -18.55
N VAL A 542 3.72 -21.83 -18.02
CA VAL A 542 3.09 -20.61 -18.54
C VAL A 542 4.17 -19.59 -18.81
N LEU A 543 4.35 -19.21 -20.07
CA LEU A 543 5.31 -18.18 -20.50
C LEU A 543 4.54 -16.97 -21.00
N VAL A 544 4.80 -15.82 -20.41
CA VAL A 544 4.22 -14.55 -20.85
C VAL A 544 5.33 -13.52 -21.08
N ARG A 545 5.42 -13.03 -22.32
CA ARG A 545 6.39 -12.03 -22.78
C ARG A 545 5.66 -10.91 -23.50
N GLY A 546 5.63 -9.71 -22.91
CA GLY A 546 4.83 -8.61 -23.43
C GLY A 546 3.35 -9.00 -23.47
N ASN A 547 2.75 -8.96 -24.66
CA ASN A 547 1.38 -9.39 -24.95
C ASN A 547 1.30 -10.77 -25.63
N HIS A 548 2.34 -11.60 -25.51
CA HIS A 548 2.37 -12.98 -26.02
C HIS A 548 2.35 -13.99 -24.87
N HIS A 549 1.33 -14.85 -24.86
CA HIS A 549 1.02 -15.82 -23.81
C HIS A 549 1.07 -17.23 -24.40
N GLN A 550 1.78 -18.13 -23.75
CA GLN A 550 1.93 -19.50 -24.21
C GLN A 550 1.84 -20.46 -23.03
N HIS A 551 1.10 -21.56 -23.22
CA HIS A 551 0.85 -22.57 -22.19
C HIS A 551 1.34 -23.94 -22.68
N TRP A 552 1.86 -24.75 -21.76
CA TRP A 552 2.20 -26.16 -21.99
C TRP A 552 1.76 -27.01 -20.80
N ILE A 553 1.47 -28.27 -21.12
CA ILE A 553 1.36 -29.35 -20.14
C ILE A 553 2.37 -30.41 -20.56
N GLU A 554 3.33 -30.67 -19.68
CA GLU A 554 4.57 -31.39 -19.97
C GLU A 554 5.37 -30.66 -21.08
N ASP A 555 5.78 -31.37 -22.12
CA ASP A 555 6.45 -30.83 -23.31
C ASP A 555 5.49 -30.35 -24.40
N HIS A 556 4.18 -30.56 -24.22
CA HIS A 556 3.18 -30.32 -25.25
C HIS A 556 2.50 -28.96 -25.10
N LYS A 557 2.60 -28.13 -26.15
CA LYS A 557 1.99 -26.79 -26.16
C LYS A 557 0.46 -26.89 -26.23
N THR A 558 -0.25 -26.23 -25.34
CA THR A 558 -1.72 -26.22 -25.31
C THR A 558 -2.33 -24.94 -25.86
N ALA A 559 -1.61 -23.81 -25.80
CA ALA A 559 -2.10 -22.54 -26.34
C ALA A 559 -0.94 -21.62 -26.78
N ASP A 560 -1.19 -20.82 -27.82
CA ASP A 560 -0.30 -19.77 -28.31
C ASP A 560 -1.13 -18.52 -28.64
N PHE A 561 -1.06 -17.47 -27.82
CA PHE A 561 -2.02 -16.38 -27.81
C PHE A 561 -1.34 -15.00 -27.81
N ILE A 562 -1.69 -14.11 -28.73
CA ILE A 562 -1.22 -12.72 -28.77
C ILE A 562 -2.39 -11.76 -28.61
N ASP A 563 -2.26 -10.75 -27.75
CA ASP A 563 -3.33 -9.79 -27.43
C ASP A 563 -3.01 -8.37 -27.94
N LEU A 564 -3.60 -7.98 -29.07
CA LEU A 564 -3.42 -6.65 -29.66
C LEU A 564 -4.45 -5.61 -29.15
N ASP A 565 -5.38 -6.02 -28.27
CA ASP A 565 -6.43 -5.16 -27.70
C ASP A 565 -5.86 -4.29 -26.57
N GLU A 566 -5.36 -3.11 -26.92
CA GLU A 566 -4.63 -2.24 -25.99
C GLU A 566 -5.51 -1.73 -24.84
N ASP A 567 -6.80 -1.55 -25.11
CA ASP A 567 -7.76 -0.98 -24.17
C ASP A 567 -8.15 -1.96 -23.06
N ASN A 568 -8.15 -3.26 -23.37
CA ASN A 568 -8.64 -4.30 -22.44
C ASN A 568 -7.55 -5.25 -21.94
N ARG A 569 -6.39 -5.36 -22.61
CA ARG A 569 -5.32 -6.28 -22.18
C ARG A 569 -4.67 -5.86 -20.88
N ALA A 570 -4.34 -6.83 -20.03
CA ALA A 570 -3.52 -6.59 -18.85
C ALA A 570 -2.03 -6.89 -19.13
N LEU A 571 -1.15 -5.92 -18.84
CA LEU A 571 0.31 -6.10 -18.91
C LEU A 571 0.94 -6.54 -17.59
N GLY A 572 0.19 -6.48 -16.49
CA GLY A 572 0.62 -6.90 -15.17
C GLY A 572 -0.54 -7.05 -14.20
N GLY A 573 -0.30 -7.71 -13.07
CA GLY A 573 -1.32 -7.89 -12.03
C GLY A 573 -0.97 -9.00 -11.03
N VAL A 574 -1.97 -9.48 -10.30
CA VAL A 574 -1.81 -10.52 -9.28
C VAL A 574 -1.68 -11.91 -9.90
N PHE A 575 -1.00 -12.79 -9.18
CA PHE A 575 -0.86 -14.22 -9.46
C PHE A 575 -1.66 -15.04 -8.45
N GLY A 576 -2.29 -16.12 -8.87
CA GLY A 576 -3.06 -16.95 -7.95
C GLY A 576 -3.64 -18.21 -8.57
N PHE A 577 -4.49 -18.87 -7.79
CA PHE A 577 -5.24 -20.05 -8.21
C PHE A 577 -6.72 -19.89 -7.87
N GLN A 578 -7.56 -20.62 -8.58
CA GLN A 578 -9.01 -20.60 -8.43
C GLN A 578 -9.54 -21.97 -8.00
N VAL A 579 -10.58 -21.99 -7.17
CA VAL A 579 -11.54 -23.09 -7.12
C VAL A 579 -12.90 -22.60 -7.64
N HIS A 580 -13.48 -23.35 -8.57
CA HIS A 580 -14.65 -22.92 -9.32
C HIS A 580 -15.96 -23.41 -8.69
N VAL A 581 -17.06 -22.69 -8.96
CA VAL A 581 -18.43 -23.15 -8.66
C VAL A 581 -18.77 -24.37 -9.52
N GLY A 582 -19.20 -25.46 -8.91
CA GLY A 582 -19.51 -26.68 -9.66
C GLY A 582 -19.55 -27.89 -8.73
N PRO A 583 -19.40 -29.10 -9.28
CA PRO A 583 -19.27 -30.31 -8.46
C PRO A 583 -18.12 -30.22 -7.45
N ALA A 584 -18.15 -31.08 -6.44
CA ALA A 584 -17.03 -31.25 -5.52
C ALA A 584 -15.74 -31.53 -6.30
N MET A 585 -14.67 -30.84 -5.92
CA MET A 585 -13.38 -30.94 -6.56
C MET A 585 -12.23 -30.79 -5.57
N GLN A 586 -11.11 -31.40 -5.94
CA GLN A 586 -9.81 -31.15 -5.36
C GLN A 586 -8.82 -30.74 -6.45
N ILE A 587 -7.98 -29.76 -6.13
CA ILE A 587 -6.85 -29.31 -6.93
C ILE A 587 -5.63 -29.11 -6.02
N GLN A 588 -4.45 -29.54 -6.47
CA GLN A 588 -3.20 -29.40 -5.72
C GLN A 588 -2.11 -28.82 -6.61
N PHE A 589 -1.31 -27.93 -6.03
CA PHE A 589 -0.19 -27.25 -6.67
C PHE A 589 1.07 -27.43 -5.82
N LYS A 590 2.18 -27.86 -6.43
CA LYS A 590 3.51 -27.92 -5.77
C LYS A 590 4.61 -27.51 -6.74
N ASP A 591 5.83 -27.33 -6.21
CA ASP A 591 7.00 -26.91 -6.98
C ASP A 591 6.75 -25.61 -7.78
N ILE A 592 5.95 -24.70 -7.21
CA ILE A 592 5.53 -23.45 -7.85
C ILE A 592 6.73 -22.51 -7.93
N ARG A 593 7.29 -22.38 -9.13
CA ARG A 593 8.51 -21.66 -9.40
C ARG A 593 8.32 -20.65 -10.53
N MET A 594 8.82 -19.43 -10.35
CA MET A 594 8.73 -18.38 -11.36
C MET A 594 10.08 -17.76 -11.65
N LYS A 595 10.40 -17.61 -12.94
CA LYS A 595 11.47 -16.73 -13.42
C LYS A 595 10.81 -15.44 -13.92
N HIS A 596 11.10 -14.33 -13.26
CA HIS A 596 10.66 -13.03 -13.73
C HIS A 596 11.54 -12.58 -14.92
N LEU A 597 10.90 -12.03 -15.95
CA LEU A 597 11.54 -11.51 -17.15
C LEU A 597 11.48 -9.97 -17.12
N PRO A 598 12.32 -9.26 -17.90
CA PRO A 598 12.36 -7.81 -17.85
C PRO A 598 10.97 -7.15 -18.01
N ASP A 599 10.67 -6.14 -17.19
CA ASP A 599 9.35 -5.49 -17.18
C ASP A 599 9.06 -4.70 -18.47
N ASN A 600 10.11 -4.33 -19.21
CA ASN A 600 10.12 -3.50 -20.42
C ASN A 600 10.28 -4.30 -21.74
N LEU A 601 9.98 -5.60 -21.75
CA LEU A 601 9.98 -6.37 -23.00
C LEU A 601 9.06 -5.73 -24.06
N PRO A 602 9.48 -5.69 -25.35
CA PRO A 602 8.68 -5.09 -26.41
C PRO A 602 7.35 -5.81 -26.60
N LEU A 603 6.32 -5.05 -26.98
CA LEU A 603 5.00 -5.57 -27.31
C LEU A 603 4.91 -5.85 -28.82
N ARG A 604 4.14 -6.88 -29.17
CA ARG A 604 3.70 -7.15 -30.55
C ARG A 604 2.67 -6.12 -30.97
N THR A 605 2.71 -5.72 -32.23
CA THR A 605 1.82 -4.72 -32.83
C THR A 605 1.06 -5.32 -34.02
N SER A 606 0.03 -4.63 -34.51
CA SER A 606 -0.66 -5.02 -35.76
C SER A 606 0.24 -4.92 -37.00
N GLU A 607 1.40 -4.26 -36.90
CA GLU A 607 2.38 -4.17 -37.98
C GLU A 607 3.22 -5.44 -38.08
N ASP A 608 3.71 -5.96 -36.95
CA ASP A 608 4.57 -7.15 -36.89
C ASP A 608 3.79 -8.47 -36.74
N THR A 609 2.50 -8.39 -36.40
CA THR A 609 1.62 -9.54 -36.12
C THR A 609 0.38 -9.51 -37.02
N LYS A 610 0.50 -10.11 -38.22
CA LYS A 610 -0.59 -10.15 -39.20
C LYS A 610 -1.54 -11.33 -38.95
N ILE A 611 -2.83 -11.03 -38.98
CA ILE A 611 -3.90 -12.04 -38.96
C ILE A 611 -4.14 -12.49 -40.42
N PRO A 612 -3.99 -13.80 -40.74
CA PRO A 612 -4.17 -14.28 -42.10
C PRO A 612 -5.64 -14.19 -42.53
N PRO A 613 -5.94 -14.00 -43.83
CA PRO A 613 -7.32 -13.98 -44.35
C PRO A 613 -8.12 -15.24 -44.02
N SER A 614 -7.45 -16.39 -43.90
CA SER A 614 -8.03 -17.69 -43.54
C SER A 614 -8.38 -17.84 -42.07
N ALA A 615 -8.04 -16.86 -41.21
CA ALA A 615 -8.34 -16.93 -39.80
C ALA A 615 -9.85 -16.88 -39.55
N TYR A 616 -10.30 -17.54 -38.48
CA TYR A 616 -11.71 -17.61 -38.14
C TYR A 616 -11.94 -17.34 -36.65
N GLY A 617 -13.12 -16.83 -36.30
CA GLY A 617 -13.41 -16.41 -34.92
C GLY A 617 -13.42 -17.57 -33.94
N VAL A 618 -12.84 -17.36 -32.75
CA VAL A 618 -12.93 -18.32 -31.65
C VAL A 618 -14.39 -18.53 -31.26
N ARG A 619 -14.76 -19.79 -30.98
CA ARG A 619 -16.13 -20.15 -30.58
C ARG A 619 -16.46 -19.52 -29.22
N PRO A 620 -17.56 -18.76 -29.10
CA PRO A 620 -17.94 -18.15 -27.83
C PRO A 620 -18.28 -19.19 -26.76
N GLN A 621 -18.15 -18.81 -25.49
CA GLN A 621 -18.53 -19.65 -24.36
C GLN A 621 -20.04 -19.96 -24.37
N GLY A 622 -20.39 -21.21 -24.07
CA GLY A 622 -21.77 -21.69 -24.02
C GLY A 622 -22.20 -22.42 -25.29
N THR A 623 -23.52 -22.58 -25.47
CA THR A 623 -24.11 -23.21 -26.65
C THR A 623 -24.33 -22.13 -27.72
N PRO A 624 -23.62 -22.17 -28.86
CA PRO A 624 -23.88 -21.24 -29.95
C PRO A 624 -25.32 -21.38 -30.45
N LYS A 625 -25.88 -20.31 -31.03
CA LYS A 625 -27.17 -20.38 -31.72
C LYS A 625 -27.12 -21.45 -32.82
N LYS A 626 -28.23 -22.14 -33.06
CA LYS A 626 -28.34 -23.14 -34.14
C LYS A 626 -27.91 -22.51 -35.47
N GLY A 627 -27.01 -23.16 -36.20
CA GLY A 627 -26.46 -22.67 -37.47
C GLY A 627 -25.33 -21.64 -37.34
N TRP A 628 -24.80 -21.40 -36.15
CA TRP A 628 -23.62 -20.53 -35.99
C TRP A 628 -22.42 -21.12 -36.75
N MET A 629 -21.81 -20.27 -37.59
CA MET A 629 -20.51 -20.51 -38.20
C MET A 629 -19.51 -19.50 -37.64
N PRO A 630 -18.23 -19.89 -37.49
CA PRO A 630 -17.21 -18.94 -37.07
C PRO A 630 -17.07 -17.84 -38.15
N PRO A 631 -17.03 -16.56 -37.77
CA PRO A 631 -16.78 -15.48 -38.74
C PRO A 631 -15.40 -15.69 -39.37
N LEU A 632 -15.24 -15.33 -40.64
CA LEU A 632 -13.95 -15.34 -41.34
C LEU A 632 -13.33 -13.94 -41.29
N TYR A 633 -12.02 -13.85 -41.04
CA TYR A 633 -11.33 -12.59 -40.90
C TYR A 633 -11.40 -11.73 -42.18
N GLN A 634 -11.28 -12.36 -43.35
CA GLN A 634 -11.38 -11.69 -44.65
C GLN A 634 -12.73 -10.99 -44.91
N ASN A 635 -13.79 -11.37 -44.18
CA ASN A 635 -15.13 -10.79 -44.33
C ASN A 635 -15.36 -9.59 -43.39
N ARG A 636 -14.33 -9.15 -42.66
CA ARG A 636 -14.39 -8.00 -41.76
C ARG A 636 -14.47 -6.71 -42.58
N LYS A 637 -15.47 -5.88 -42.30
CA LYS A 637 -15.57 -4.52 -42.83
C LYS A 637 -14.66 -3.57 -42.06
#